data_AF-A0A452QKL9-F1
#
_entry.id   AF-A0A452QKL9-F1
#
_cell.length_a   1.000
_cell.length_b   1.000
_cell.length_c   1.000
_cell.angle_alpha   90.00
_cell.angle_beta   90.00
_cell.angle_gamma   90.00
#
_symmetry.space_group_name_H-M   'P 1'
#
loop_
_entity.id
_entity.type
_entity.pdbx_description
1 polymer ?
#
loop_
_entity_poly.entity_id
_entity_poly.type
_entity_poly.pdbx_seq_one_letter_code
_entity_poly.pdbx_strand_id
1 'polypeptide(L)'
;MDNMNDMGCSSQKIAKSDSIHHMSHSQMRPELPPLPASAEEEPSELYQTIMSHSFYPPLMQRTSWTLAAPFKEQQHYRGPSDSIANNYSLMAQDLKLKDLLKVYQPITVNIPREKIVQGLPLANYSSEPNKKKRKFSPRGKEDPTRTKLACNISISSPIKKEVAISSTLPGSRPMSPEEQIGVMLQQELEIEGKETQPSESDLERYYYYLTNGIQRDMIAPEDDEVMHRISKLISNTLLTSPFLEPLMIVLVKEKENDYYSSLMKSIVDYILMDPTERKRLFIENIPRMFPQRVIRAPVPWHSVYRNAKKWNEEHLHTVNPMVLSLKELWFKEFRDLRFVRTAELLAGKLPLQPHEYQDVIQKHCMEARQILLNKWIPTCAQLFISQKEQWVHFAPKSDYDSSHNIEEYFASVGSFMSLQLRDLVIKSLEDLVSFFMIHKDGNDFEEPYQEMEFFMPQLIMIKLEVSEPIIVFNPSFDDCWELIHNSFLEIIKNSREIPKVESVLFPELKGYDLILGTVNTEEKLVSDFVDQTFEVYQKNQVGPRKYLNVYQKYDDLLDNMAEQNITAFLKENHEIEDFVTRIGSIKKRRNEIASMHITVPLAMFCLDTMTLNYDLCERAQNLKDRLIQFQVDVNRNTNTRYCYCGQRNSNNIWHERENENMARTFTFQH
;
A
#
# COMPACT_ATOMS: atom_id res chain seq x y z
N MET A 1 -20.07 -55.29 -42.11
CA MET A 1 -19.77 -56.70 -42.37
C MET A 1 -19.29 -57.28 -41.05
N ASP A 2 -19.96 -58.15 -40.31
CA ASP A 2 -21.26 -58.83 -40.33
C ASP A 2 -21.49 -59.21 -38.86
N ASN A 3 -22.60 -58.82 -38.22
CA ASN A 3 -23.80 -59.62 -37.94
C ASN A 3 -23.61 -60.99 -37.26
N MET A 4 -24.43 -61.15 -36.20
CA MET A 4 -25.03 -62.36 -35.62
C MET A 4 -24.35 -63.14 -34.46
N ASN A 5 -24.98 -62.99 -33.28
CA ASN A 5 -25.60 -64.02 -32.43
C ASN A 5 -24.96 -65.42 -32.34
N ASP A 6 -24.68 -65.90 -31.12
CA ASP A 6 -25.34 -67.11 -30.61
C ASP A 6 -25.35 -67.26 -29.07
N MET A 7 -26.38 -67.97 -28.60
CA MET A 7 -26.76 -68.45 -27.27
C MET A 7 -25.65 -69.24 -26.54
N GLY A 8 -25.67 -69.54 -25.24
CA GLY A 8 -26.63 -69.38 -24.16
C GLY A 8 -26.27 -70.28 -22.95
N CYS A 9 -27.07 -70.12 -21.89
CA CYS A 9 -27.38 -71.08 -20.83
C CYS A 9 -26.32 -71.45 -19.76
N SER A 10 -26.49 -70.89 -18.56
CA SER A 10 -26.52 -71.72 -17.35
C SER A 10 -27.49 -71.12 -16.32
N SER A 11 -28.54 -71.89 -16.03
CA SER A 11 -29.56 -71.61 -15.02
C SER A 11 -29.19 -72.24 -13.68
N GLN A 12 -29.63 -71.61 -12.57
CA GLN A 12 -30.13 -72.16 -11.28
C GLN A 12 -29.86 -71.12 -10.17
N LYS A 13 -30.74 -70.75 -9.23
CA LYS A 13 -32.06 -71.24 -8.79
C LYS A 13 -32.79 -70.08 -8.10
N ILE A 14 -34.06 -69.88 -8.45
CA ILE A 14 -35.02 -69.02 -7.74
C ILE A 14 -35.69 -69.86 -6.65
N ALA A 15 -35.71 -69.38 -5.42
CA ALA A 15 -36.63 -69.85 -4.38
C ALA A 15 -37.94 -69.05 -4.49
N LYS A 16 -39.06 -69.75 -4.66
CA LYS A 16 -40.42 -69.21 -4.70
C LYS A 16 -41.07 -69.31 -3.31
N SER A 17 -41.32 -68.16 -2.69
CA SER A 17 -42.50 -67.83 -1.86
C SER A 17 -42.35 -66.37 -1.39
N ASP A 18 -43.22 -65.39 -1.54
CA ASP A 18 -44.52 -65.18 -2.18
C ASP A 18 -44.56 -63.64 -2.43
N SER A 19 -44.81 -63.16 -3.66
CA SER A 19 -46.09 -62.52 -4.06
C SER A 19 -46.56 -61.45 -3.04
N ILE A 20 -46.51 -60.13 -3.26
CA ILE A 20 -47.09 -59.27 -4.31
C ILE A 20 -46.26 -57.95 -4.31
N HIS A 21 -46.21 -57.23 -5.44
CA HIS A 21 -45.52 -55.95 -5.70
C HIS A 21 -44.17 -56.06 -6.41
N HIS A 22 -44.22 -56.62 -7.62
CA HIS A 22 -43.34 -56.18 -8.69
C HIS A 22 -44.10 -55.11 -9.48
N MET A 23 -43.69 -53.85 -9.41
CA MET A 23 -43.97 -52.82 -10.43
C MET A 23 -42.77 -51.88 -10.47
N SER A 24 -41.90 -52.13 -11.44
CA SER A 24 -40.96 -51.18 -12.01
C SER A 24 -41.74 -49.97 -12.55
N HIS A 25 -41.42 -48.75 -12.11
CA HIS A 25 -41.29 -47.54 -12.93
C HIS A 25 -41.03 -46.31 -12.02
N SER A 26 -40.25 -45.38 -12.56
CA SER A 26 -39.86 -44.09 -12.02
C SER A 26 -41.04 -43.21 -11.57
N GLN A 27 -41.14 -42.90 -10.27
CA GLN A 27 -41.76 -41.68 -9.71
C GLN A 27 -41.69 -41.72 -8.17
N MET A 28 -40.74 -40.99 -7.56
CA MET A 28 -40.75 -40.67 -6.13
C MET A 28 -41.76 -39.54 -5.85
N ARG A 29 -43.06 -39.76 -6.12
CA ARG A 29 -44.12 -38.80 -5.79
C ARG A 29 -45.34 -39.54 -5.27
N PRO A 30 -45.85 -39.22 -4.08
CA PRO A 30 -47.22 -39.57 -3.73
C PRO A 30 -48.15 -38.71 -4.60
N GLU A 31 -48.82 -39.30 -5.60
CA GLU A 31 -49.89 -38.61 -6.32
C GLU A 31 -51.09 -38.44 -5.39
N LEU A 32 -51.37 -37.20 -4.97
CA LEU A 32 -52.63 -36.84 -4.33
C LEU A 32 -53.75 -36.82 -5.39
N PRO A 33 -55.00 -37.16 -5.04
CA PRO A 33 -56.11 -37.15 -5.99
C PRO A 33 -56.30 -35.74 -6.59
N PRO A 34 -56.63 -35.62 -7.89
CA PRO A 34 -56.82 -34.33 -8.54
C PRO A 34 -58.03 -33.59 -7.95
N LEU A 35 -57.91 -32.27 -7.80
CA LEU A 35 -59.03 -31.41 -7.42
C LEU A 35 -60.13 -31.43 -8.51
N PRO A 36 -61.41 -31.20 -8.15
CA PRO A 36 -62.49 -31.02 -9.12
C PRO A 36 -62.22 -29.82 -10.05
N ALA A 37 -62.68 -29.94 -11.29
CA ALA A 37 -62.24 -29.19 -12.48
C ALA A 37 -62.70 -27.70 -12.59
N SER A 38 -62.83 -26.95 -11.50
CA SER A 38 -63.14 -25.51 -11.57
C SER A 38 -61.89 -24.66 -11.32
N ALA A 39 -61.40 -24.00 -12.37
CA ALA A 39 -60.13 -23.27 -12.42
C ALA A 39 -60.11 -21.90 -11.68
N GLU A 40 -61.06 -21.61 -10.78
CA GLU A 40 -61.19 -20.29 -10.14
C GLU A 40 -61.27 -20.30 -8.59
N GLU A 41 -61.16 -21.44 -7.90
CA GLU A 41 -61.10 -21.47 -6.44
C GLU A 41 -59.68 -21.83 -5.95
N GLU A 42 -59.09 -20.95 -5.12
CA GLU A 42 -57.84 -21.27 -4.42
C GLU A 42 -58.04 -22.56 -3.59
N PRO A 43 -57.11 -23.53 -3.66
CA PRO A 43 -57.24 -24.78 -2.92
C PRO A 43 -57.38 -24.52 -1.43
N SER A 44 -58.24 -25.29 -0.73
CA SER A 44 -58.43 -25.14 0.72
C SER A 44 -57.09 -25.19 1.49
N GLU A 45 -56.96 -24.43 2.58
CA GLU A 45 -55.73 -24.37 3.40
C GLU A 45 -55.23 -25.76 3.83
N LEU A 46 -56.17 -26.69 4.07
CA LEU A 46 -55.86 -28.07 4.40
C LEU A 46 -55.28 -28.85 3.21
N TYR A 47 -55.78 -28.63 2.00
CA TYR A 47 -55.20 -29.20 0.78
C TYR A 47 -53.82 -28.61 0.48
N GLN A 48 -53.64 -27.30 0.62
CA GLN A 48 -52.34 -26.64 0.46
C GLN A 48 -51.31 -27.18 1.47
N THR A 49 -51.75 -27.40 2.71
CA THR A 49 -50.95 -28.04 3.78
C THR A 49 -50.56 -29.48 3.45
N ILE A 50 -51.50 -30.29 2.95
CA ILE A 50 -51.24 -31.69 2.61
C ILE A 50 -50.31 -31.76 1.39
N MET A 51 -50.51 -30.88 0.42
CA MET A 51 -49.64 -30.74 -0.75
C MET A 51 -48.22 -30.36 -0.32
N SER A 52 -48.05 -29.33 0.51
CA SER A 52 -46.73 -28.93 1.00
C SER A 52 -46.02 -30.02 1.81
N HIS A 53 -46.76 -30.74 2.67
CA HIS A 53 -46.22 -31.87 3.43
C HIS A 53 -45.88 -33.09 2.56
N SER A 54 -46.49 -33.23 1.39
CA SER A 54 -46.14 -34.28 0.43
C SER A 54 -44.81 -34.01 -0.28
N PHE A 55 -44.53 -32.73 -0.58
CA PHE A 55 -43.26 -32.28 -1.15
C PHE A 55 -42.14 -32.19 -0.10
N TYR A 56 -42.46 -31.66 1.07
CA TYR A 56 -41.58 -31.46 2.22
C TYR A 56 -42.19 -32.04 3.49
N PRO A 57 -41.96 -33.33 3.79
CA PRO A 57 -42.47 -33.96 5.00
C PRO A 57 -42.03 -33.20 6.26
N PRO A 58 -42.92 -32.98 7.24
CA PRO A 58 -42.60 -32.17 8.41
C PRO A 58 -41.42 -32.75 9.21
N LEU A 59 -40.54 -31.86 9.66
CA LEU A 59 -39.39 -32.22 10.50
C LEU A 59 -39.80 -32.35 11.98
N MET A 60 -40.67 -31.44 12.44
CA MET A 60 -41.15 -31.35 13.82
C MET A 60 -42.64 -31.70 13.91
N GLN A 61 -43.07 -32.17 15.08
CA GLN A 61 -44.47 -32.43 15.37
C GLN A 61 -45.23 -31.11 15.54
N ARG A 62 -46.46 -31.01 14.99
CA ARG A 62 -47.33 -29.82 15.14
C ARG A 62 -47.82 -29.61 16.56
N THR A 63 -47.99 -30.69 17.32
CA THR A 63 -48.45 -30.67 18.71
C THR A 63 -47.56 -31.57 19.54
N SER A 64 -46.75 -30.98 20.41
CA SER A 64 -45.86 -31.67 21.33
C SER A 64 -46.06 -31.17 22.76
N TRP A 65 -45.71 -32.02 23.74
CA TRP A 65 -45.71 -31.65 25.17
C TRP A 65 -44.49 -30.80 25.55
N THR A 66 -43.43 -30.85 24.74
CA THR A 66 -42.23 -30.01 24.80
C THR A 66 -42.31 -28.89 23.75
N LEU A 67 -41.44 -27.87 23.87
CA LEU A 67 -41.35 -26.76 22.89
C LEU A 67 -41.16 -27.25 21.45
N ALA A 68 -40.44 -28.36 21.29
CA ALA A 68 -40.25 -29.01 20.01
C ALA A 68 -40.07 -30.52 20.21
N ALA A 69 -40.57 -31.33 19.28
CA ALA A 69 -40.32 -32.77 19.21
C ALA A 69 -40.15 -33.20 17.74
N PRO A 70 -39.09 -33.94 17.39
CA PRO A 70 -38.92 -34.48 16.03
C PRO A 70 -40.07 -35.39 15.61
N PHE A 71 -40.40 -35.40 14.32
CA PHE A 71 -41.46 -36.24 13.79
C PHE A 71 -41.19 -37.74 13.97
N LYS A 72 -39.91 -38.18 13.86
CA LYS A 72 -39.49 -39.57 14.07
C LYS A 72 -39.92 -40.16 15.42
N GLU A 73 -40.02 -39.33 16.45
CA GLU A 73 -40.41 -39.76 17.79
C GLU A 73 -41.87 -40.24 17.87
N GLN A 74 -42.72 -39.94 16.87
CA GLN A 74 -44.09 -40.48 16.83
C GLN A 74 -44.10 -42.01 16.70
N GLN A 75 -43.16 -42.59 15.95
CA GLN A 75 -43.07 -44.05 15.80
C GLN A 75 -42.60 -44.72 17.09
N HIS A 76 -41.86 -43.98 17.91
CA HIS A 76 -41.37 -44.40 19.21
C HIS A 76 -42.25 -43.90 20.36
N TYR A 77 -43.43 -43.33 20.07
CA TYR A 77 -44.34 -42.82 21.09
C TYR A 77 -44.71 -43.94 22.07
N ARG A 78 -44.32 -43.73 23.33
CA ARG A 78 -44.72 -44.54 24.47
C ARG A 78 -45.74 -43.75 25.26
N GLY A 79 -46.84 -44.40 25.66
CA GLY A 79 -47.76 -43.76 26.61
C GLY A 79 -46.98 -43.37 27.88
N PRO A 80 -47.41 -42.34 28.64
CA PRO A 80 -46.71 -41.91 29.85
C PRO A 80 -46.42 -43.07 30.82
N SER A 81 -47.30 -44.07 30.87
CA SER A 81 -47.13 -45.29 31.67
C SER A 81 -46.06 -46.24 31.14
N ASP A 82 -45.85 -46.29 29.83
CA ASP A 82 -44.86 -47.15 29.17
C ASP A 82 -43.44 -46.56 29.23
N SER A 83 -43.29 -45.26 29.55
CA SER A 83 -41.99 -44.56 29.61
C SER A 83 -41.51 -44.29 31.04
N ILE A 84 -42.32 -44.56 32.07
CA ILE A 84 -41.96 -44.28 33.48
C ILE A 84 -40.67 -45.01 33.88
N ALA A 85 -40.47 -46.24 33.42
CA ALA A 85 -39.30 -47.04 33.77
C ALA A 85 -37.99 -46.46 33.21
N ASN A 86 -38.04 -45.73 32.10
CA ASN A 86 -36.88 -45.10 31.46
C ASN A 86 -36.25 -44.04 32.35
N ASN A 87 -37.04 -43.38 33.21
CA ASN A 87 -36.53 -42.42 34.19
C ASN A 87 -35.69 -43.07 35.31
N TYR A 88 -35.74 -44.40 35.44
CA TYR A 88 -35.03 -45.15 36.47
C TYR A 88 -33.89 -46.02 35.90
N SER A 89 -33.96 -46.44 34.63
CA SER A 89 -32.87 -47.17 33.95
C SER A 89 -32.98 -47.12 32.42
N LEU A 90 -31.84 -46.89 31.75
CA LEU A 90 -31.73 -46.97 30.28
C LEU A 90 -31.99 -48.38 29.74
N MET A 91 -31.75 -49.43 30.54
CA MET A 91 -32.03 -50.82 30.12
C MET A 91 -33.51 -51.15 30.11
N ALA A 92 -34.34 -50.33 30.74
CA ALA A 92 -35.79 -50.47 30.75
C ALA A 92 -36.45 -49.79 29.55
N GLN A 93 -35.67 -49.21 28.63
CA GLN A 93 -36.17 -48.38 27.54
C GLN A 93 -37.23 -49.08 26.68
N ASP A 94 -37.17 -50.41 26.57
CA ASP A 94 -38.01 -51.23 25.70
C ASP A 94 -39.20 -51.89 26.38
N LEU A 95 -39.32 -51.78 27.71
CA LEU A 95 -40.46 -52.32 28.45
C LEU A 95 -41.73 -51.52 28.16
N LYS A 96 -42.84 -52.21 27.86
CA LYS A 96 -44.19 -51.62 27.75
C LYS A 96 -45.08 -52.20 28.84
N LEU A 97 -46.02 -51.42 29.35
CA LEU A 97 -46.96 -51.81 30.40
C LEU A 97 -47.78 -53.05 30.01
N LYS A 98 -48.06 -53.22 28.72
CA LYS A 98 -48.74 -54.41 28.17
C LYS A 98 -47.89 -55.69 28.20
N ASP A 99 -46.56 -55.54 28.21
CA ASP A 99 -45.60 -56.64 28.22
C ASP A 99 -45.20 -57.02 29.66
N LEU A 100 -45.63 -56.22 30.65
CA LEU A 100 -45.55 -56.56 32.07
C LEU A 100 -46.65 -57.56 32.42
N LEU A 101 -46.26 -58.68 33.04
CA LEU A 101 -47.20 -59.66 33.58
C LEU A 101 -48.15 -58.94 34.56
N LYS A 102 -49.46 -58.94 34.25
CA LYS A 102 -50.49 -58.49 35.19
C LYS A 102 -50.53 -59.48 36.35
N VAL A 103 -49.68 -59.27 37.36
CA VAL A 103 -49.83 -59.94 38.64
C VAL A 103 -51.04 -59.30 39.31
N TYR A 104 -52.20 -59.96 39.20
CA TYR A 104 -53.36 -59.62 40.02
C TYR A 104 -53.01 -59.99 41.46
N GLN A 105 -52.43 -59.05 42.21
CA GLN A 105 -52.33 -59.20 43.66
C GLN A 105 -53.60 -58.61 44.28
N PRO A 106 -54.39 -59.41 45.00
CA PRO A 106 -55.48 -58.85 45.80
C PRO A 106 -54.82 -57.97 46.86
N ILE A 107 -54.99 -56.65 46.75
CA ILE A 107 -54.62 -55.75 47.83
C ILE A 107 -55.63 -55.97 48.94
N THR A 108 -55.35 -56.90 49.86
CA THR A 108 -55.91 -56.86 51.20
C THR A 108 -55.34 -55.64 51.90
N VAL A 109 -56.03 -54.50 51.75
CA VAL A 109 -55.80 -53.33 52.59
C VAL A 109 -56.28 -53.71 54.00
N ASN A 110 -55.35 -54.11 54.86
CA ASN A 110 -55.60 -54.15 56.30
C ASN A 110 -55.70 -52.70 56.80
N ILE A 111 -56.92 -52.20 56.87
CA ILE A 111 -57.25 -50.93 57.52
C ILE A 111 -57.38 -51.22 59.03
N PRO A 112 -56.57 -50.60 59.91
CA PRO A 112 -56.81 -50.64 61.35
C PRO A 112 -58.12 -49.90 61.65
N ARG A 113 -59.06 -50.60 62.29
CA ARG A 113 -60.32 -50.04 62.79
C ARG A 113 -60.05 -49.20 64.05
N GLU A 114 -60.02 -47.89 63.92
CA GLU A 114 -60.36 -46.98 65.02
C GLU A 114 -61.83 -46.58 64.92
N LYS A 115 -62.58 -46.85 66.00
CA LYS A 115 -63.97 -46.47 66.17
C LYS A 115 -64.03 -44.98 66.53
N ILE A 116 -64.58 -44.15 65.64
CA ILE A 116 -65.24 -42.89 66.04
C ILE A 116 -66.56 -42.77 65.27
N VAL A 117 -67.58 -42.41 66.02
CA VAL A 117 -69.02 -42.41 65.70
C VAL A 117 -69.43 -41.06 65.10
N GLN A 118 -70.27 -41.14 64.05
CA GLN A 118 -71.27 -40.18 63.54
C GLN A 118 -70.87 -38.83 62.91
N GLY A 119 -71.39 -38.60 61.69
CA GLY A 119 -71.90 -37.29 61.23
C GLY A 119 -71.40 -36.78 59.86
N LEU A 120 -72.11 -37.10 58.78
CA LEU A 120 -72.11 -36.35 57.50
C LEU A 120 -73.12 -35.17 57.61
N PRO A 121 -73.02 -34.04 56.86
CA PRO A 121 -73.04 -34.08 55.39
C PRO A 121 -72.25 -33.00 54.59
N LEU A 122 -71.88 -33.43 53.36
CA LEU A 122 -72.00 -32.79 52.04
C LEU A 122 -71.79 -31.26 51.88
N ALA A 123 -70.77 -30.89 51.09
CA ALA A 123 -70.81 -29.71 50.23
C ALA A 123 -69.93 -29.89 48.98
N ASN A 124 -70.58 -29.81 47.81
CA ASN A 124 -69.96 -29.54 46.51
C ASN A 124 -69.28 -28.17 46.54
N TYR A 125 -68.18 -27.97 45.80
CA TYR A 125 -67.97 -26.85 44.84
C TYR A 125 -66.61 -27.00 44.13
N SER A 126 -66.68 -27.21 42.82
CA SER A 126 -65.95 -26.53 41.74
C SER A 126 -64.71 -25.68 42.13
N SER A 127 -63.53 -26.01 41.57
CA SER A 127 -62.60 -25.02 40.98
C SER A 127 -61.43 -25.67 40.22
N GLU A 128 -61.04 -24.99 39.14
CA GLU A 128 -60.01 -25.30 38.13
C GLU A 128 -58.61 -25.62 38.71
N PRO A 129 -57.80 -26.46 38.05
CA PRO A 129 -56.45 -26.74 38.52
C PRO A 129 -55.45 -25.67 38.08
N ASN A 130 -55.11 -24.82 39.05
CA ASN A 130 -53.93 -23.96 39.05
C ASN A 130 -52.63 -24.72 38.75
N LYS A 131 -51.79 -24.10 37.93
CA LYS A 131 -50.39 -24.45 37.63
C LYS A 131 -49.58 -24.65 38.93
N LYS A 132 -49.36 -25.90 39.35
CA LYS A 132 -48.41 -26.22 40.43
C LYS A 132 -47.02 -26.51 39.85
N LYS A 133 -46.15 -25.50 39.92
CA LYS A 133 -44.68 -25.66 39.88
C LYS A 133 -44.28 -26.65 40.98
N ARG A 134 -43.73 -27.81 40.61
CA ARG A 134 -43.11 -28.74 41.56
C ARG A 134 -41.73 -28.21 41.94
N LYS A 135 -41.60 -27.72 43.16
CA LYS A 135 -40.32 -27.50 43.84
C LYS A 135 -39.74 -28.87 44.21
N PHE A 136 -38.55 -29.19 43.71
CA PHE A 136 -37.65 -30.15 44.34
C PHE A 136 -36.54 -29.36 45.05
N SER A 137 -36.37 -29.62 46.34
CA SER A 137 -35.31 -29.05 47.18
C SER A 137 -33.98 -29.73 46.89
N PRO A 138 -32.86 -29.00 46.73
CA PRO A 138 -31.53 -29.58 46.75
C PRO A 138 -30.97 -29.58 48.18
N ARG A 139 -30.49 -30.72 48.67
CA ARG A 139 -29.59 -30.78 49.83
C ARG A 139 -28.44 -31.73 49.49
N GLY A 140 -27.32 -31.15 49.07
CA GLY A 140 -26.10 -31.85 48.71
C GLY A 140 -24.99 -30.86 48.38
N LYS A 141 -24.26 -30.47 49.42
CA LYS A 141 -23.05 -29.65 49.53
C LYS A 141 -22.27 -29.31 48.25
N GLU A 142 -21.98 -28.02 48.11
CA GLU A 142 -20.99 -27.44 47.21
C GLU A 142 -19.56 -27.76 47.71
N ASP A 143 -18.70 -28.20 46.79
CA ASP A 143 -17.29 -27.81 46.77
C ASP A 143 -16.83 -27.75 45.29
N PRO A 144 -16.05 -26.74 44.87
CA PRO A 144 -15.88 -26.38 43.47
C PRO A 144 -14.61 -27.01 42.88
N THR A 145 -14.75 -27.82 41.84
CA THR A 145 -13.64 -28.03 40.89
C THR A 145 -14.19 -28.17 39.48
N ARG A 146 -13.90 -27.12 38.72
CA ARG A 146 -14.26 -26.87 37.33
C ARG A 146 -13.50 -27.84 36.42
N THR A 147 -14.14 -28.91 35.97
CA THR A 147 -13.67 -29.71 34.83
C THR A 147 -14.50 -29.37 33.61
N LYS A 148 -13.82 -28.80 32.61
CA LYS A 148 -14.35 -28.37 31.31
C LYS A 148 -14.99 -29.57 30.59
N LEU A 149 -16.28 -29.51 30.31
CA LEU A 149 -16.94 -30.42 29.38
C LEU A 149 -16.61 -29.93 27.96
N ALA A 150 -15.57 -30.49 27.36
CA ALA A 150 -15.36 -30.40 25.92
C ALA A 150 -16.30 -31.41 25.26
N CYS A 151 -17.29 -30.94 24.51
CA CYS A 151 -18.10 -31.79 23.64
C CYS A 151 -17.23 -32.27 22.47
N ASN A 152 -16.55 -33.40 22.65
CA ASN A 152 -15.99 -34.16 21.54
C ASN A 152 -17.11 -35.04 20.97
N ILE A 153 -17.68 -34.63 19.83
CA ILE A 153 -18.55 -35.51 19.04
C ILE A 153 -17.63 -36.45 18.26
N SER A 154 -17.30 -37.58 18.88
CA SER A 154 -16.65 -38.70 18.20
C SER A 154 -17.73 -39.72 17.84
N ILE A 155 -18.00 -39.87 16.55
CA ILE A 155 -18.84 -40.94 16.00
C ILE A 155 -18.13 -42.27 16.33
N SER A 156 -18.70 -43.06 17.24
CA SER A 156 -18.17 -44.38 17.58
C SER A 156 -18.96 -45.47 16.87
N SER A 157 -18.28 -46.21 16.00
CA SER A 157 -18.70 -47.53 15.54
C SER A 157 -18.30 -48.60 16.56
N PRO A 158 -19.07 -49.69 16.75
CA PRO A 158 -18.84 -50.63 17.83
C PRO A 158 -17.70 -51.59 17.50
N ILE A 159 -16.53 -51.38 18.10
CA ILE A 159 -15.43 -52.36 18.10
C ILE A 159 -15.38 -53.04 19.47
N LYS A 160 -15.26 -54.36 19.41
CA LYS A 160 -15.27 -55.32 20.53
C LYS A 160 -14.27 -54.92 21.64
N LYS A 161 -14.70 -55.12 22.88
CA LYS A 161 -13.91 -54.93 24.11
C LYS A 161 -12.67 -55.82 24.10
N GLU A 162 -11.48 -55.21 24.02
CA GLU A 162 -10.26 -55.77 24.56
C GLU A 162 -9.71 -54.83 25.66
N VAL A 163 -9.15 -55.47 26.69
CA VAL A 163 -8.77 -54.89 27.98
C VAL A 163 -7.62 -53.90 27.80
N ALA A 164 -7.87 -52.63 28.14
CA ALA A 164 -6.88 -51.56 28.05
C ALA A 164 -5.94 -51.57 29.26
N ILE A 165 -4.68 -51.94 29.01
CA ILE A 165 -3.53 -51.53 29.85
C ILE A 165 -3.24 -50.07 29.47
N SER A 166 -3.14 -49.18 30.46
CA SER A 166 -2.80 -47.78 30.28
C SER A 166 -1.35 -47.61 29.83
N SER A 167 -1.08 -47.80 28.54
CA SER A 167 0.15 -47.32 27.92
C SER A 167 -0.02 -45.83 27.62
N THR A 168 0.78 -44.99 28.27
CA THR A 168 1.00 -43.60 27.86
C THR A 168 1.28 -43.59 26.36
N LEU A 169 0.39 -43.00 25.56
CA LEU A 169 0.60 -42.84 24.13
C LEU A 169 1.93 -42.09 23.93
N PRO A 170 2.86 -42.57 23.09
CA PRO A 170 4.09 -41.83 22.82
C PRO A 170 3.71 -40.46 22.28
N GLY A 171 4.27 -39.40 22.86
CA GLY A 171 4.07 -38.04 22.37
C GLY A 171 4.36 -37.98 20.87
N SER A 172 3.45 -37.41 20.08
CA SER A 172 3.61 -37.28 18.64
C SER A 172 4.92 -36.57 18.32
N ARG A 173 5.71 -37.11 17.38
CA ARG A 173 6.93 -36.45 16.90
C ARG A 173 6.61 -35.01 16.44
N PRO A 174 7.53 -34.05 16.62
CA PRO A 174 7.35 -32.73 16.02
C PRO A 174 7.13 -32.84 14.52
N MET A 175 6.17 -32.08 14.01
CA MET A 175 5.75 -32.12 12.60
C MET A 175 5.59 -30.69 12.10
N SER A 176 6.15 -30.39 10.92
CA SER A 176 6.03 -29.05 10.34
C SER A 176 4.58 -28.72 9.99
N PRO A 177 4.19 -27.44 9.89
CA PRO A 177 2.86 -27.07 9.42
C PRO A 177 2.48 -27.73 8.08
N GLU A 178 3.42 -27.81 7.15
CA GLU A 178 3.25 -28.40 5.82
C GLU A 178 3.01 -29.91 5.92
N GLU A 179 3.78 -30.61 6.74
CA GLU A 179 3.60 -32.04 7.00
C GLU A 179 2.24 -32.31 7.68
N GLN A 180 1.83 -31.50 8.65
CA GLN A 180 0.53 -31.62 9.31
C GLN A 180 -0.63 -31.39 8.34
N ILE A 181 -0.50 -30.39 7.46
CA ILE A 181 -1.47 -30.15 6.39
C ILE A 181 -1.51 -31.33 5.44
N GLY A 182 -0.37 -31.91 5.06
CA GLY A 182 -0.31 -33.12 4.23
C GLY A 182 -1.09 -34.29 4.84
N VAL A 183 -0.95 -34.52 6.15
CA VAL A 183 -1.72 -35.54 6.86
C VAL A 183 -3.22 -35.22 6.89
N MET A 184 -3.60 -33.96 7.14
CA MET A 184 -5.00 -33.53 7.13
C MET A 184 -5.63 -33.71 5.74
N LEU A 185 -4.92 -33.32 4.68
CA LEU A 185 -5.37 -33.49 3.30
C LEU A 185 -5.52 -34.97 2.93
N GLN A 186 -4.59 -35.82 3.37
CA GLN A 186 -4.70 -37.26 3.15
C GLN A 186 -5.95 -37.83 3.84
N GLN A 187 -6.22 -37.43 5.09
CA GLN A 187 -7.44 -37.83 5.79
C GLN A 187 -8.71 -37.29 5.09
N GLU A 188 -8.66 -36.06 4.57
CA GLU A 188 -9.76 -35.47 3.81
C GLU A 188 -10.07 -36.26 2.54
N LEU A 189 -9.05 -36.66 1.77
CA LEU A 189 -9.17 -37.50 0.58
C LEU A 189 -9.72 -38.90 0.89
N GLU A 190 -9.28 -39.51 2.00
CA GLU A 190 -9.80 -40.80 2.45
C GLU A 190 -11.28 -40.75 2.84
N ILE A 191 -11.74 -39.61 3.36
CA ILE A 191 -13.16 -39.37 3.68
C ILE A 191 -13.96 -39.11 2.39
N GLU A 192 -13.43 -38.29 1.48
CA GLU A 192 -14.05 -38.02 0.17
C GLU A 192 -14.21 -39.29 -0.67
N GLY A 193 -13.27 -40.24 -0.55
CA GLY A 193 -13.39 -41.55 -1.21
C GLY A 193 -14.48 -42.47 -0.65
N LYS A 194 -15.01 -42.19 0.56
CA LYS A 194 -16.01 -43.02 1.25
C LYS A 194 -17.41 -42.42 1.22
N GLU A 195 -17.54 -41.09 1.14
CA GLU A 195 -18.81 -40.37 1.20
C GLU A 195 -19.16 -39.75 -0.15
N THR A 196 -20.41 -39.95 -0.61
CA THR A 196 -20.93 -39.32 -1.83
C THR A 196 -21.36 -37.88 -1.58
N GLN A 197 -21.05 -36.98 -2.52
CA GLN A 197 -21.44 -35.58 -2.46
C GLN A 197 -22.97 -35.41 -2.57
N PRO A 198 -23.57 -34.39 -1.92
CA PRO A 198 -24.99 -34.09 -2.06
C PRO A 198 -25.33 -33.64 -3.49
N SER A 199 -26.47 -34.13 -3.99
CA SER A 199 -27.06 -33.63 -5.22
C SER A 199 -27.65 -32.24 -5.05
N GLU A 200 -27.96 -31.55 -6.15
CA GLU A 200 -28.64 -30.24 -6.10
C GLU A 200 -29.98 -30.32 -5.35
N SER A 201 -30.72 -31.42 -5.53
CA SER A 201 -31.98 -31.68 -4.80
C SER A 201 -31.75 -31.92 -3.31
N ASP A 202 -30.65 -32.58 -2.91
CA ASP A 202 -30.33 -32.78 -1.50
C ASP A 202 -30.04 -31.44 -0.81
N LEU A 203 -29.29 -30.56 -1.49
CA LEU A 203 -28.97 -29.22 -1.01
C LEU A 203 -30.22 -28.36 -0.87
N GLU A 204 -31.08 -28.33 -1.89
CA GLU A 204 -32.34 -27.57 -1.87
C GLU A 204 -33.22 -27.98 -0.67
N ARG A 205 -33.41 -29.30 -0.49
CA ARG A 205 -34.20 -29.84 0.62
C ARG A 205 -33.56 -29.57 1.98
N TYR A 206 -32.25 -29.73 2.08
CA TYR A 206 -31.50 -29.42 3.30
C TYR A 206 -31.68 -27.94 3.70
N TYR A 207 -31.48 -27.01 2.77
CA TYR A 207 -31.69 -25.58 3.01
C TYR A 207 -33.15 -25.24 3.32
N TYR A 208 -34.10 -25.91 2.68
CA TYR A 208 -35.52 -25.76 3.00
C TYR A 208 -35.79 -26.08 4.48
N TYR A 209 -35.28 -27.20 5.01
CA TYR A 209 -35.50 -27.56 6.42
C TYR A 209 -34.75 -26.67 7.40
N LEU A 210 -33.58 -26.15 7.02
CA LEU A 210 -32.87 -25.15 7.83
C LEU A 210 -33.67 -23.85 7.98
N THR A 211 -34.35 -23.43 6.92
CA THR A 211 -35.00 -22.11 6.87
C THR A 211 -36.47 -22.17 7.31
N ASN A 212 -37.17 -23.25 6.95
CA ASN A 212 -38.63 -23.38 7.13
C ASN A 212 -39.03 -24.58 8.01
N GLY A 213 -38.10 -25.50 8.29
CA GLY A 213 -38.41 -26.75 9.01
C GLY A 213 -38.56 -26.60 10.53
N ILE A 214 -38.00 -25.54 11.10
CA ILE A 214 -38.00 -25.24 12.54
C ILE A 214 -38.37 -23.78 12.74
N GLN A 215 -39.39 -23.51 13.56
CA GLN A 215 -39.79 -22.15 13.90
C GLN A 215 -38.94 -21.60 15.05
N ARG A 216 -38.77 -20.28 15.13
CA ARG A 216 -37.90 -19.64 16.15
C ARG A 216 -38.41 -19.86 17.58
N ASP A 217 -39.72 -19.96 17.78
CA ASP A 217 -40.37 -20.23 19.07
C ASP A 217 -40.17 -21.67 19.56
N MET A 218 -39.82 -22.59 18.66
CA MET A 218 -39.45 -23.97 19.00
C MET A 218 -38.04 -24.08 19.59
N ILE A 219 -37.23 -23.02 19.46
CA ILE A 219 -35.86 -22.94 19.96
C ILE A 219 -35.85 -22.25 21.31
N ALA A 220 -35.04 -22.77 22.24
CA ALA A 220 -34.80 -22.10 23.50
C ALA A 220 -34.21 -20.69 23.25
N PRO A 221 -34.78 -19.62 23.81
CA PRO A 221 -34.23 -18.29 23.68
C PRO A 221 -32.84 -18.24 24.33
N GLU A 222 -32.00 -17.35 23.83
CA GLU A 222 -30.69 -17.12 24.40
C GLU A 222 -30.78 -16.54 25.82
N ASP A 223 -29.83 -16.92 26.67
CA ASP A 223 -29.70 -16.37 28.03
C ASP A 223 -29.19 -14.92 27.97
N ASP A 224 -29.94 -14.00 28.60
CA ASP A 224 -29.63 -12.56 28.68
C ASP A 224 -28.22 -12.27 29.23
N GLU A 225 -27.65 -13.17 30.04
CA GLU A 225 -26.29 -13.01 30.58
C GLU A 225 -25.19 -13.14 29.52
N VAL A 226 -25.45 -13.78 28.37
CA VAL A 226 -24.45 -14.01 27.32
C VAL A 226 -23.94 -12.68 26.77
N MET A 227 -24.86 -11.76 26.45
CA MET A 227 -24.49 -10.43 25.95
C MET A 227 -23.68 -9.64 26.98
N HIS A 228 -24.07 -9.71 28.25
CA HIS A 228 -23.33 -9.04 29.31
C HIS A 228 -21.88 -9.54 29.44
N ARG A 229 -21.66 -10.85 29.25
CA ARG A 229 -20.30 -11.43 29.24
C ARG A 229 -19.48 -11.00 28.03
N ILE A 230 -20.10 -10.91 26.85
CA ILE A 230 -19.42 -10.44 25.63
C ILE A 230 -19.00 -8.97 25.79
N SER A 231 -19.89 -8.12 26.29
CA SER A 231 -19.57 -6.70 26.49
C SER A 231 -18.40 -6.48 27.45
N LYS A 232 -18.18 -7.34 28.45
CA LYS A 232 -17.02 -7.26 29.36
C LYS A 232 -15.67 -7.50 28.68
N LEU A 233 -15.64 -8.11 27.50
CA LEU A 233 -14.42 -8.35 26.73
C LEU A 233 -14.07 -7.18 25.80
N ILE A 234 -14.96 -6.19 25.68
CA ILE A 234 -14.80 -5.03 24.80
C ILE A 234 -14.47 -3.80 25.65
N SER A 235 -13.55 -2.96 25.17
CA SER A 235 -13.20 -1.71 25.88
C SER A 235 -14.40 -0.78 25.99
N ASN A 236 -14.59 -0.18 27.17
CA ASN A 236 -15.68 0.76 27.43
C ASN A 236 -15.67 1.94 26.45
N THR A 237 -14.50 2.40 26.01
CA THR A 237 -14.37 3.51 25.05
C THR A 237 -15.04 3.21 23.70
N LEU A 238 -15.03 1.94 23.28
CA LEU A 238 -15.67 1.51 22.04
C LEU A 238 -17.17 1.31 22.22
N LEU A 239 -17.60 0.83 23.39
CA LEU A 239 -19.01 0.61 23.72
C LEU A 239 -19.79 1.93 23.88
N THR A 240 -19.15 3.00 24.33
CA THR A 240 -19.81 4.30 24.58
C THR A 240 -19.67 5.30 23.43
N SER A 241 -18.98 4.93 22.34
CA SER A 241 -18.79 5.82 21.20
C SER A 241 -20.08 5.98 20.39
N PRO A 242 -20.63 7.21 20.24
CA PRO A 242 -21.88 7.44 19.50
C PRO A 242 -21.77 7.04 18.03
N PHE A 243 -20.58 7.15 17.43
CA PHE A 243 -20.33 6.80 16.03
C PHE A 243 -20.39 5.29 15.77
N LEU A 244 -20.20 4.47 16.81
CA LEU A 244 -20.19 2.99 16.69
C LEU A 244 -21.52 2.36 17.12
N GLU A 245 -22.47 3.14 17.63
CA GLU A 245 -23.77 2.66 18.07
C GLU A 245 -24.56 1.93 16.95
N PRO A 246 -24.63 2.44 15.69
CA PRO A 246 -25.30 1.72 14.61
C PRO A 246 -24.64 0.36 14.31
N LEU A 247 -23.30 0.30 14.35
CA LEU A 247 -22.55 -0.93 14.14
C LEU A 247 -22.82 -1.94 15.26
N MET A 248 -22.91 -1.47 16.51
CA MET A 248 -23.23 -2.32 17.66
C MET A 248 -24.60 -2.98 17.50
N ILE A 249 -25.62 -2.23 17.07
CA ILE A 249 -26.97 -2.78 16.83
C ILE A 249 -26.94 -3.88 15.76
N VAL A 250 -26.20 -3.67 14.67
CA VAL A 250 -26.04 -4.67 13.61
C VAL A 250 -25.35 -5.92 14.14
N LEU A 251 -24.25 -5.79 14.87
CA LEU A 251 -23.49 -6.92 15.41
C LEU A 251 -24.28 -7.73 16.45
N VAL A 252 -25.05 -7.06 17.32
CA VAL A 252 -25.93 -7.76 18.27
C VAL A 252 -26.99 -8.58 17.53
N LYS A 253 -27.58 -8.02 16.48
CA LYS A 253 -28.58 -8.70 15.66
C LYS A 253 -27.97 -9.84 14.83
N GLU A 254 -26.77 -9.66 14.29
CA GLU A 254 -26.02 -10.71 13.60
C GLU A 254 -25.77 -11.89 14.55
N LYS A 255 -25.25 -11.62 15.75
CA LYS A 255 -25.02 -12.63 16.77
C LYS A 255 -26.30 -13.36 17.19
N GLU A 256 -27.42 -12.64 17.33
CA GLU A 256 -28.71 -13.27 17.62
C GLU A 256 -29.13 -14.21 16.47
N ASN A 257 -29.04 -13.75 15.23
CA ASN A 257 -29.35 -14.57 14.06
C ASN A 257 -28.45 -15.81 13.98
N ASP A 258 -27.16 -15.68 14.31
CA ASP A 258 -26.21 -16.80 14.34
C ASP A 258 -26.56 -17.84 15.39
N TYR A 259 -27.02 -17.41 16.58
CA TYR A 259 -27.47 -18.32 17.64
C TYR A 259 -28.61 -19.22 17.14
N TYR A 260 -29.67 -18.61 16.60
CA TYR A 260 -30.83 -19.37 16.11
C TYR A 260 -30.46 -20.22 14.89
N SER A 261 -29.74 -19.67 13.92
CA SER A 261 -29.36 -20.39 12.69
C SER A 261 -28.46 -21.59 13.00
N SER A 262 -27.50 -21.43 13.92
CA SER A 262 -26.60 -22.52 14.33
C SER A 262 -27.35 -23.63 15.07
N LEU A 263 -28.33 -23.29 15.91
CA LEU A 263 -29.10 -24.29 16.64
C LEU A 263 -30.11 -25.01 15.73
N MET A 264 -30.79 -24.28 14.83
CA MET A 264 -31.63 -24.88 13.78
C MET A 264 -30.83 -25.89 12.97
N LYS A 265 -29.64 -25.49 12.52
CA LYS A 265 -28.73 -26.38 11.79
C LYS A 265 -28.34 -27.60 12.59
N SER A 266 -27.95 -27.43 13.85
CA SER A 266 -27.57 -28.55 14.72
C SER A 266 -28.71 -29.56 14.92
N ILE A 267 -29.96 -29.08 15.03
CA ILE A 267 -31.14 -29.95 15.16
C ILE A 267 -31.39 -30.71 13.85
N VAL A 268 -31.35 -30.03 12.70
CA VAL A 268 -31.51 -30.66 11.38
C VAL A 268 -30.42 -31.71 11.16
N ASP A 269 -29.16 -31.35 11.38
CA ASP A 269 -28.02 -32.26 11.24
C ASP A 269 -28.16 -33.49 12.16
N TYR A 270 -28.61 -33.29 13.40
CA TYR A 270 -28.86 -34.37 14.35
C TYR A 270 -29.98 -35.31 13.89
N ILE A 271 -31.10 -34.78 13.38
CA ILE A 271 -32.20 -35.61 12.85
C ILE A 271 -31.71 -36.40 11.64
N LEU A 272 -30.96 -35.75 10.75
CA LEU A 272 -30.35 -36.37 9.58
C LEU A 272 -29.18 -37.30 9.92
N MET A 273 -28.77 -37.50 11.17
CA MET A 273 -27.89 -38.63 11.52
C MET A 273 -28.63 -39.98 11.37
N ASP A 274 -29.96 -39.99 11.40
CA ASP A 274 -30.78 -41.18 11.23
C ASP A 274 -31.02 -41.49 9.74
N PRO A 275 -30.56 -42.65 9.21
CA PRO A 275 -30.75 -43.03 7.82
C PRO A 275 -32.23 -43.20 7.43
N THR A 276 -33.12 -43.46 8.38
CA THR A 276 -34.56 -43.60 8.11
C THR A 276 -35.20 -42.24 7.83
N GLU A 277 -34.79 -41.21 8.57
CA GLU A 277 -35.24 -39.83 8.36
C GLU A 277 -34.67 -39.24 7.08
N ARG A 278 -33.41 -39.55 6.73
CA ARG A 278 -32.83 -39.21 5.42
C ARG A 278 -33.71 -39.69 4.27
N LYS A 279 -34.10 -40.96 4.30
CA LYS A 279 -35.00 -41.56 3.28
C LYS A 279 -36.37 -40.91 3.27
N ARG A 280 -36.96 -40.62 4.45
CA ARG A 280 -38.28 -39.98 4.57
C ARG A 280 -38.29 -38.55 4.04
N LEU A 281 -37.24 -37.79 4.34
CA LEU A 281 -37.10 -36.38 3.95
C LEU A 281 -36.58 -36.20 2.52
N PHE A 282 -36.25 -37.32 1.85
CA PHE A 282 -35.67 -37.37 0.51
C PHE A 282 -34.32 -36.63 0.44
N ILE A 283 -33.47 -36.84 1.45
CA ILE A 283 -32.10 -36.32 1.52
C ILE A 283 -31.16 -37.52 1.61
N GLU A 284 -30.48 -37.86 0.53
CA GLU A 284 -29.57 -39.00 0.50
C GLU A 284 -28.23 -38.66 1.18
N ASN A 285 -27.67 -37.49 0.83
CA ASN A 285 -26.39 -37.01 1.33
C ASN A 285 -26.54 -35.59 1.89
N ILE A 286 -25.78 -35.26 2.93
CA ILE A 286 -25.78 -33.94 3.57
C ILE A 286 -24.52 -33.15 3.21
N PRO A 287 -24.58 -31.81 3.15
CA PRO A 287 -23.38 -31.01 2.91
C PRO A 287 -22.34 -31.23 4.02
N ARG A 288 -21.11 -31.51 3.61
CA ARG A 288 -19.99 -31.68 4.53
C ARG A 288 -19.58 -30.32 5.09
N MET A 289 -19.27 -30.27 6.39
CA MET A 289 -18.65 -29.08 6.97
C MET A 289 -17.27 -28.86 6.38
N PHE A 290 -16.94 -27.60 6.11
CA PHE A 290 -15.60 -27.24 5.67
C PHE A 290 -14.56 -27.74 6.69
N PRO A 291 -13.54 -28.50 6.27
CA PRO A 291 -12.58 -29.09 7.20
C PRO A 291 -11.75 -27.98 7.88
N GLN A 292 -11.78 -27.95 9.21
CA GLN A 292 -10.96 -27.04 10.00
C GLN A 292 -9.55 -27.63 10.16
N ARG A 293 -8.58 -27.05 9.47
CA ARG A 293 -7.17 -27.43 9.59
C ARG A 293 -6.53 -26.68 10.74
N VAL A 294 -6.14 -27.39 11.79
CA VAL A 294 -5.53 -26.80 12.99
C VAL A 294 -4.14 -27.37 13.19
N ILE A 295 -3.13 -26.53 13.01
CA ILE A 295 -1.74 -26.90 13.33
C ILE A 295 -1.61 -27.07 14.84
N ARG A 296 -1.06 -28.21 15.26
CA ARG A 296 -0.83 -28.56 16.66
C ARG A 296 0.65 -28.59 16.97
N ALA A 297 0.98 -28.24 18.20
CA ALA A 297 2.34 -28.39 18.74
C ALA A 297 2.63 -29.88 19.04
N PRO A 298 3.91 -30.30 19.02
CA PRO A 298 5.10 -29.48 18.81
C PRO A 298 5.44 -29.24 17.33
N VAL A 299 5.71 -27.98 16.95
CA VAL A 299 6.34 -27.66 15.66
C VAL A 299 7.87 -27.63 15.84
N PRO A 300 8.67 -28.10 14.85
CA PRO A 300 10.12 -28.26 15.01
C PRO A 300 10.88 -26.99 15.39
N TRP A 301 10.41 -25.83 14.91
CA TRP A 301 11.06 -24.53 15.11
C TRP A 301 10.53 -23.73 16.32
N HIS A 302 9.61 -24.29 17.11
CA HIS A 302 8.95 -23.56 18.21
C HIS A 302 9.92 -22.95 19.21
N SER A 303 10.92 -23.73 19.64
CA SER A 303 11.93 -23.29 20.61
C SER A 303 12.82 -22.20 20.01
N VAL A 304 13.27 -22.38 18.76
CA VAL A 304 14.09 -21.40 18.04
C VAL A 304 13.34 -20.09 17.87
N TYR A 305 12.08 -20.14 17.41
CA TYR A 305 11.22 -18.97 17.29
C TYR A 305 11.03 -18.26 18.63
N ARG A 306 10.72 -19.00 19.71
CA ARG A 306 10.53 -18.41 21.04
C ARG A 306 11.81 -17.72 21.52
N ASN A 307 12.97 -18.34 21.32
CA ASN A 307 14.25 -17.76 21.72
C ASN A 307 14.57 -16.50 20.89
N ALA A 308 14.40 -16.55 19.57
CA ALA A 308 14.61 -15.40 18.69
C ALA A 308 13.64 -14.26 18.99
N LYS A 309 12.36 -14.57 19.24
CA LYS A 309 11.35 -13.60 19.65
C LYS A 309 11.74 -12.91 20.96
N LYS A 310 12.07 -13.69 21.99
CA LYS A 310 12.49 -13.16 23.29
C LYS A 310 13.73 -12.27 23.14
N TRP A 311 14.71 -12.72 22.37
CA TRP A 311 15.91 -11.94 22.08
C TRP A 311 15.56 -10.61 21.40
N ASN A 312 14.75 -10.61 20.35
CA ASN A 312 14.33 -9.37 19.68
C ASN A 312 13.53 -8.43 20.61
N GLU A 313 12.66 -8.97 21.47
CA GLU A 313 11.89 -8.17 22.45
C GLU A 313 12.80 -7.50 23.49
N GLU A 314 13.90 -8.15 23.87
CA GLU A 314 14.84 -7.66 24.89
C GLU A 314 15.88 -6.67 24.32
N HIS A 315 16.33 -6.83 23.08
CA HIS A 315 17.53 -6.15 22.55
C HIS A 315 17.21 -5.10 21.45
N LEU A 316 16.12 -5.26 20.69
CA LEU A 316 15.83 -4.35 19.57
C LEU A 316 15.20 -3.02 20.02
N HIS A 317 14.53 -3.02 21.17
CA HIS A 317 13.86 -1.85 21.78
C HIS A 317 12.85 -1.10 20.89
N THR A 318 12.39 -1.67 19.77
CA THR A 318 11.47 -1.02 18.80
C THR A 318 10.09 -0.68 19.37
N VAL A 319 9.67 -1.35 20.44
CA VAL A 319 8.36 -1.13 21.09
C VAL A 319 8.47 -0.14 22.26
N ASN A 320 9.65 0.44 22.50
CA ASN A 320 9.81 1.42 23.56
C ASN A 320 8.99 2.70 23.22
N PRO A 321 8.16 3.22 24.15
CA PRO A 321 7.38 4.44 23.93
C PRO A 321 8.22 5.66 23.51
N MET A 322 9.49 5.73 23.90
CA MET A 322 10.42 6.78 23.46
C MET A 322 10.60 6.80 21.95
N VAL A 323 10.69 5.63 21.30
CA VAL A 323 10.86 5.54 19.84
C VAL A 323 9.62 6.07 19.13
N LEU A 324 8.43 5.81 19.68
CA LEU A 324 7.19 6.39 19.18
C LEU A 324 7.17 7.92 19.34
N SER A 325 7.53 8.44 20.51
CA SER A 325 7.64 9.89 20.76
C SER A 325 8.60 10.58 19.76
N LEU A 326 9.76 9.96 19.49
CA LEU A 326 10.73 10.46 18.50
C LEU A 326 10.16 10.45 17.08
N LYS A 327 9.39 9.40 16.73
CA LYS A 327 8.73 9.30 15.43
C LYS A 327 7.67 10.39 15.25
N GLU A 328 6.85 10.62 16.26
CA GLU A 328 5.82 11.67 16.25
C GLU A 328 6.44 13.07 16.14
N LEU A 329 7.53 13.33 16.89
CA LEU A 329 8.29 14.57 16.76
C LEU A 329 8.78 14.79 15.33
N TRP A 330 9.43 13.79 14.75
CA TRP A 330 9.93 13.86 13.38
C TRP A 330 8.82 14.15 12.37
N PHE A 331 7.73 13.39 12.46
CA PHE A 331 6.61 13.53 11.54
C PHE A 331 5.95 14.91 11.64
N LYS A 332 5.83 15.46 12.85
CA LYS A 332 5.16 16.73 13.11
C LYS A 332 6.01 17.94 12.71
N GLU A 333 7.32 17.91 12.94
CA GLU A 333 8.17 19.11 12.83
C GLU A 333 9.24 19.05 11.74
N PHE A 334 9.65 17.86 11.28
CA PHE A 334 10.84 17.70 10.43
C PHE A 334 10.59 16.93 9.14
N ARG A 335 9.39 16.34 8.93
CA ARG A 335 9.05 15.54 7.74
C ARG A 335 9.30 16.26 6.41
N ASP A 336 9.03 17.55 6.37
CA ASP A 336 9.10 18.36 5.15
C ASP A 336 10.43 19.11 5.02
N LEU A 337 11.36 18.93 5.97
CA LEU A 337 12.70 19.47 5.87
C LEU A 337 13.44 18.84 4.68
N ARG A 338 14.15 19.65 3.90
CA ARG A 338 14.99 19.24 2.77
C ARG A 338 16.30 20.00 2.78
N PHE A 339 17.38 19.33 2.35
CA PHE A 339 18.66 20.00 2.12
C PHE A 339 18.61 20.95 0.92
N VAL A 340 17.80 20.64 -0.10
CA VAL A 340 17.54 21.53 -1.24
C VAL A 340 16.04 21.73 -1.41
N ARG A 341 15.59 22.99 -1.29
CA ARG A 341 14.19 23.37 -1.45
C ARG A 341 13.91 23.76 -2.90
N THR A 342 13.62 22.76 -3.73
CA THR A 342 13.44 22.93 -5.18
C THR A 342 12.24 23.80 -5.54
N ALA A 343 11.17 23.79 -4.73
CA ALA A 343 10.04 24.70 -4.90
C ALA A 343 10.44 26.18 -4.77
N GLU A 344 11.36 26.52 -3.85
CA GLU A 344 11.87 27.89 -3.69
C GLU A 344 12.76 28.30 -4.88
N LEU A 345 13.54 27.36 -5.43
CA LEU A 345 14.33 27.58 -6.65
C LEU A 345 13.43 27.90 -7.85
N LEU A 346 12.36 27.12 -8.05
CA LEU A 346 11.41 27.31 -9.16
C LEU A 346 10.60 28.59 -9.04
N ALA A 347 10.25 29.01 -7.82
CA ALA A 347 9.55 30.27 -7.56
C ALA A 347 10.49 31.49 -7.58
N GLY A 348 11.80 31.27 -7.59
CA GLY A 348 12.83 32.30 -7.55
C GLY A 348 13.09 32.97 -8.89
N LYS A 349 14.22 33.69 -8.97
CA LYS A 349 14.68 34.33 -10.20
C LYS A 349 15.48 33.31 -11.02
N LEU A 350 14.81 32.70 -11.99
CA LEU A 350 15.42 31.82 -12.99
C LEU A 350 15.60 32.56 -14.32
N PRO A 351 16.65 32.24 -15.12
CA PRO A 351 17.78 31.36 -14.81
C PRO A 351 18.80 31.98 -13.84
N LEU A 352 19.55 31.14 -13.14
CA LEU A 352 20.62 31.55 -12.21
C LEU A 352 21.98 31.60 -12.90
N GLN A 353 22.82 32.53 -12.47
CA GLN A 353 24.25 32.44 -12.79
C GLN A 353 24.88 31.24 -12.06
N PRO A 354 25.97 30.64 -12.58
CA PRO A 354 26.60 29.47 -11.96
C PRO A 354 26.96 29.66 -10.47
N HIS A 355 27.52 30.82 -10.12
CA HIS A 355 27.86 31.15 -8.73
C HIS A 355 26.61 31.33 -7.85
N GLU A 356 25.56 31.96 -8.37
CA GLU A 356 24.29 32.13 -7.64
C GLU A 356 23.64 30.77 -7.37
N TYR A 357 23.66 29.86 -8.35
CA TYR A 357 23.18 28.51 -8.18
C TYR A 357 23.94 27.78 -7.06
N GLN A 358 25.27 27.83 -7.09
CA GLN A 358 26.12 27.22 -6.05
C GLN A 358 25.81 27.79 -4.66
N ASP A 359 25.74 29.12 -4.54
CA ASP A 359 25.49 29.82 -3.28
C ASP A 359 24.14 29.43 -2.68
N VAL A 360 23.09 29.33 -3.51
CA VAL A 360 21.75 28.95 -3.05
C VAL A 360 21.72 27.50 -2.55
N ILE A 361 22.34 26.55 -3.27
CA ILE A 361 22.41 25.15 -2.84
C ILE A 361 23.19 25.01 -1.52
N GLN A 362 24.36 25.66 -1.41
CA GLN A 362 25.17 25.64 -0.19
C GLN A 362 24.41 26.26 0.99
N LYS A 363 23.73 27.39 0.76
CA LYS A 363 22.91 28.05 1.77
C LYS A 363 21.78 27.14 2.25
N HIS A 364 21.01 26.55 1.34
CA HIS A 364 19.91 25.65 1.69
C HIS A 364 20.41 24.46 2.52
N CYS A 365 21.53 23.86 2.12
CA CYS A 365 22.11 22.72 2.82
C CYS A 365 22.61 23.09 4.21
N MET A 366 23.28 24.24 4.34
CA MET A 366 23.78 24.75 5.62
C MET A 366 22.62 25.08 6.57
N GLU A 367 21.56 25.73 6.09
CA GLU A 367 20.37 26.03 6.90
C GLU A 367 19.69 24.76 7.41
N ALA A 368 19.52 23.76 6.55
CA ALA A 368 18.98 22.46 6.94
C ALA A 368 19.87 21.79 8.01
N ARG A 369 21.19 21.81 7.83
CA ARG A 369 22.15 21.31 8.82
C ARG A 369 22.04 22.04 10.17
N GLN A 370 21.90 23.37 10.15
CA GLN A 370 21.72 24.16 11.38
C GLN A 370 20.39 23.83 12.07
N ILE A 371 19.33 23.56 11.33
CA ILE A 371 18.06 23.09 11.92
C ILE A 371 18.25 21.74 12.59
N LEU A 372 18.98 20.80 11.97
CA LEU A 372 19.26 19.50 12.58
C LEU A 372 20.07 19.64 13.89
N LEU A 373 21.14 20.43 13.87
CA LEU A 373 22.03 20.60 15.02
C LEU A 373 21.45 21.44 16.16
N ASN A 374 20.77 22.54 15.83
CA ASN A 374 20.32 23.52 16.83
C ASN A 374 18.88 23.28 17.28
N LYS A 375 18.09 22.52 16.51
CA LYS A 375 16.68 22.25 16.83
C LYS A 375 16.39 20.77 16.98
N TRP A 376 16.65 19.94 15.98
CA TRP A 376 16.24 18.52 16.01
C TRP A 376 16.92 17.73 17.14
N ILE A 377 18.26 17.67 17.14
CA ILE A 377 19.01 16.91 18.16
C ILE A 377 18.73 17.43 19.58
N PRO A 378 18.73 18.75 19.86
CA PRO A 378 18.38 19.26 21.19
C PRO A 378 16.95 18.94 21.61
N THR A 379 15.99 18.96 20.69
CA THR A 379 14.58 18.60 21.01
C THR A 379 14.45 17.11 21.31
N CYS A 380 15.17 16.25 20.59
CA CYS A 380 15.28 14.82 20.94
C CYS A 380 15.87 14.66 22.35
N ALA A 381 16.98 15.32 22.67
CA ALA A 381 17.59 15.25 24.00
C ALA A 381 16.61 15.72 25.10
N GLN A 382 15.88 16.81 24.86
CA GLN A 382 14.86 17.29 25.79
C GLN A 382 13.75 16.26 26.03
N LEU A 383 13.32 15.50 25.00
CA LEU A 383 12.35 14.41 25.18
C LEU A 383 12.90 13.31 26.10
N PHE A 384 14.15 12.91 25.93
CA PHE A 384 14.80 11.93 26.81
C PHE A 384 14.90 12.44 28.26
N ILE A 385 15.16 13.73 28.47
CA ILE A 385 15.19 14.33 29.81
C ILE A 385 13.78 14.33 30.44
N SER A 386 12.76 14.73 29.67
CA SER A 386 11.38 14.83 30.15
C SER A 386 10.73 13.47 30.43
N GLN A 387 11.09 12.43 29.67
CA GLN A 387 10.54 11.07 29.79
C GLN A 387 11.56 10.09 30.40
N LYS A 388 12.36 10.56 31.37
CA LYS A 388 13.45 9.80 32.00
C LYS A 388 13.05 8.41 32.50
N GLU A 389 11.84 8.28 33.03
CA GLU A 389 11.29 7.03 33.58
C GLU A 389 11.28 5.89 32.54
N GLN A 390 11.15 6.21 31.25
CA GLN A 390 11.02 5.24 30.16
C GLN A 390 12.34 4.55 29.78
N TRP A 391 13.50 5.05 30.22
CA TRP A 391 14.80 4.52 29.83
C TRP A 391 15.82 4.44 30.97
N VAL A 392 15.63 5.17 32.08
CA VAL A 392 16.59 5.19 33.20
C VAL A 392 16.85 3.81 33.82
N HIS A 393 15.90 2.87 33.69
CA HIS A 393 16.05 1.51 34.21
C HIS A 393 17.10 0.67 33.46
N PHE A 394 17.53 1.11 32.26
CA PHE A 394 18.65 0.51 31.54
C PHE A 394 20.02 0.99 32.06
N ALA A 395 20.07 2.10 32.80
CA ALA A 395 21.31 2.62 33.35
C ALA A 395 21.86 1.71 34.47
N PRO A 396 23.19 1.55 34.58
CA PRO A 396 23.80 0.82 35.68
C PRO A 396 23.44 1.45 37.03
N LYS A 397 23.17 0.63 38.05
CA LYS A 397 22.78 1.10 39.40
C LYS A 397 23.99 1.32 40.31
N SER A 398 25.10 0.67 40.00
CA SER A 398 26.39 0.78 40.67
C SER A 398 27.52 0.87 39.66
N ASP A 399 28.65 1.45 40.04
CA ASP A 399 29.86 1.56 39.21
C ASP A 399 30.46 0.20 38.80
N TYR A 400 30.02 -0.91 39.42
CA TYR A 400 30.40 -2.27 39.07
C TYR A 400 29.43 -2.95 38.08
N ASP A 401 28.27 -2.34 37.81
CA ASP A 401 27.29 -2.88 36.87
C ASP A 401 27.70 -2.57 35.42
N SER A 402 27.37 -3.47 34.50
CA SER A 402 27.65 -3.28 33.09
C SER A 402 26.78 -2.16 32.48
N SER A 403 27.39 -1.31 31.66
CA SER A 403 26.71 -0.31 30.82
C SER A 403 26.10 -0.90 29.54
N HIS A 404 26.22 -2.21 29.31
CA HIS A 404 25.84 -2.83 28.04
C HIS A 404 24.37 -2.55 27.65
N ASN A 405 23.43 -2.66 28.60
CA ASN A 405 22.00 -2.46 28.31
C ASN A 405 21.68 -1.02 27.89
N ILE A 406 22.32 -0.02 28.50
CA ILE A 406 22.10 1.38 28.13
C ILE A 406 22.77 1.71 26.80
N GLU A 407 23.95 1.16 26.53
CA GLU A 407 24.65 1.28 25.25
C GLU A 407 23.84 0.66 24.11
N GLU A 408 23.30 -0.55 24.31
CA GLU A 408 22.46 -1.24 23.33
C GLU A 408 21.16 -0.49 23.06
N TYR A 409 20.49 0.01 24.11
CA TYR A 409 19.31 0.84 23.98
C TYR A 409 19.58 2.09 23.13
N PHE A 410 20.66 2.81 23.44
CA PHE A 410 21.01 4.02 22.71
C PHE A 410 21.56 3.73 21.31
N ALA A 411 22.19 2.58 21.07
CA ALA A 411 22.52 2.12 19.71
C ALA A 411 21.26 1.88 18.86
N SER A 412 20.18 1.34 19.44
CA SER A 412 18.88 1.21 18.77
C SER A 412 18.26 2.58 18.46
N VAL A 413 18.27 3.50 19.43
CA VAL A 413 17.83 4.90 19.23
C VAL A 413 18.64 5.58 18.12
N GLY A 414 19.97 5.45 18.17
CA GLY A 414 20.88 6.00 17.17
C GLY A 414 20.59 5.43 15.78
N SER A 415 20.31 4.13 15.67
CA SER A 415 19.90 3.49 14.42
C SER A 415 18.58 4.04 13.89
N PHE A 416 17.59 4.22 14.77
CA PHE A 416 16.30 4.81 14.41
C PHE A 416 16.43 6.26 13.93
N MET A 417 17.18 7.10 14.63
CA MET A 417 17.45 8.49 14.22
C MET A 417 18.28 8.55 12.93
N SER A 418 19.21 7.60 12.73
CA SER A 418 19.98 7.47 11.49
C SER A 418 19.06 7.18 10.30
N LEU A 419 18.04 6.32 10.46
CA LEU A 419 17.04 6.06 9.43
C LEU A 419 16.25 7.33 9.07
N GLN A 420 15.92 8.17 10.05
CA GLN A 420 15.24 9.45 9.81
C GLN A 420 16.12 10.42 9.01
N LEU A 421 17.39 10.56 9.38
CA LEU A 421 18.36 11.38 8.66
C LEU A 421 18.58 10.86 7.23
N ARG A 422 18.72 9.55 7.06
CA ARG A 422 18.85 8.92 5.73
C ARG A 422 17.63 9.18 4.87
N ASP A 423 16.41 9.02 5.40
CA ASP A 423 15.17 9.32 4.67
C ASP A 423 15.10 10.79 4.22
N LEU A 424 15.55 11.74 5.05
CA LEU A 424 15.64 13.15 4.67
C LEU A 424 16.61 13.39 3.50
N VAL A 425 17.79 12.76 3.55
CA VAL A 425 18.80 12.87 2.48
C VAL A 425 18.26 12.28 1.19
N ILE A 426 17.72 11.06 1.24
CA ILE A 426 17.16 10.37 0.06
C ILE A 426 16.08 11.24 -0.58
N LYS A 427 15.11 11.75 0.19
CA LYS A 427 14.07 12.63 -0.35
C LYS A 427 14.62 13.93 -0.93
N SER A 428 15.67 14.49 -0.34
CA SER A 428 16.33 15.70 -0.88
C SER A 428 17.00 15.43 -2.23
N LEU A 429 17.59 14.24 -2.41
CA LEU A 429 18.17 13.81 -3.68
C LEU A 429 17.08 13.51 -4.72
N GLU A 430 16.00 12.81 -4.33
CA GLU A 430 14.84 12.56 -5.19
C GLU A 430 14.19 13.85 -5.69
N ASP A 431 14.03 14.84 -4.80
CA ASP A 431 13.49 16.17 -5.15
C ASP A 431 14.43 16.89 -6.13
N LEU A 432 15.75 16.79 -5.96
CA LEU A 432 16.75 17.38 -6.86
C LEU A 432 16.75 16.72 -8.25
N VAL A 433 16.66 15.39 -8.31
CA VAL A 433 16.49 14.66 -9.59
C VAL A 433 15.20 15.09 -10.28
N SER A 434 14.11 15.19 -9.52
CA SER A 434 12.80 15.62 -10.03
C SER A 434 12.84 17.04 -10.59
N PHE A 435 13.62 17.94 -9.99
CA PHE A 435 13.84 19.30 -10.48
C PHE A 435 14.51 19.31 -11.86
N PHE A 436 15.52 18.47 -12.09
CA PHE A 436 16.14 18.36 -13.42
C PHE A 436 15.27 17.62 -14.44
N MET A 437 14.46 16.66 -13.99
CA MET A 437 13.52 15.90 -14.84
C MET A 437 12.45 16.75 -15.51
N ILE A 438 12.25 18.00 -15.09
CA ILE A 438 11.44 18.99 -15.81
C ILE A 438 11.92 19.15 -17.26
N HIS A 439 13.22 18.97 -17.52
CA HIS A 439 13.86 19.15 -18.83
C HIS A 439 14.22 17.83 -19.54
N LYS A 440 13.57 16.71 -19.18
CA LYS A 440 13.90 15.36 -19.69
C LYS A 440 13.79 15.19 -21.22
N ASP A 441 12.99 16.03 -21.87
CA ASP A 441 12.74 15.96 -23.31
C ASP A 441 13.89 16.59 -24.12
N GLY A 442 14.82 17.29 -23.46
CA GLY A 442 15.99 17.91 -24.07
C GLY A 442 15.69 19.25 -24.73
N ASN A 443 16.65 19.72 -25.52
CA ASN A 443 16.54 20.99 -26.25
C ASN A 443 16.99 20.88 -27.71
N ASP A 444 16.79 19.70 -28.30
CA ASP A 444 17.10 19.43 -29.69
C ASP A 444 16.02 20.00 -30.62
N PHE A 445 16.11 21.29 -30.95
CA PHE A 445 15.14 21.99 -31.81
C PHE A 445 15.43 21.80 -33.31
N GLU A 446 14.42 22.07 -34.13
CA GLU A 446 14.54 22.17 -35.59
C GLU A 446 14.96 23.59 -36.02
N GLU A 447 15.93 23.70 -36.92
CA GLU A 447 16.38 25.02 -37.40
C GLU A 447 15.36 25.64 -38.38
N PRO A 448 15.09 26.97 -38.29
CA PRO A 448 15.72 27.96 -37.42
C PRO A 448 15.13 28.00 -36.01
N TYR A 449 15.94 28.41 -35.03
CA TYR A 449 15.53 28.56 -33.64
C TYR A 449 14.25 29.39 -33.49
N GLN A 450 13.27 28.85 -32.74
CA GLN A 450 12.02 29.52 -32.39
C GLN A 450 11.89 29.65 -30.88
N GLU A 451 11.83 30.88 -30.38
CA GLU A 451 11.77 31.14 -28.94
C GLU A 451 10.53 30.53 -28.26
N MET A 452 9.42 30.43 -28.99
CA MET A 452 8.16 29.86 -28.51
C MET A 452 8.22 28.34 -28.27
N GLU A 453 9.34 27.67 -28.53
CA GLU A 453 9.47 26.23 -28.25
C GLU A 453 9.88 25.94 -26.79
N PHE A 454 10.37 26.95 -26.06
CA PHE A 454 10.98 26.77 -24.73
C PHE A 454 10.33 27.61 -23.62
N PHE A 455 9.04 27.40 -23.36
CA PHE A 455 8.28 28.10 -22.31
C PHE A 455 8.60 27.67 -20.87
N MET A 456 9.40 26.62 -20.67
CA MET A 456 9.77 26.13 -19.34
C MET A 456 10.85 27.04 -18.73
N PRO A 457 10.92 27.21 -17.40
CA PRO A 457 11.93 28.05 -16.78
C PRO A 457 13.33 27.44 -16.92
N GLN A 458 14.30 28.20 -17.44
CA GLN A 458 15.70 27.77 -17.55
C GLN A 458 16.39 27.78 -16.19
N LEU A 459 17.31 26.86 -15.96
CA LEU A 459 17.96 26.70 -14.65
C LEU A 459 19.26 27.49 -14.55
N ILE A 460 20.16 27.34 -15.53
CA ILE A 460 21.54 27.84 -15.48
C ILE A 460 21.82 28.73 -16.71
N MET A 461 22.43 29.89 -16.47
CA MET A 461 22.94 30.78 -17.51
C MET A 461 24.32 30.35 -18.00
N ILE A 462 24.53 30.31 -19.31
CA ILE A 462 25.81 30.07 -19.96
C ILE A 462 26.12 31.24 -20.88
N LYS A 463 27.28 31.89 -20.72
CA LYS A 463 27.71 32.99 -21.57
C LYS A 463 28.42 32.47 -22.81
N LEU A 464 28.20 33.13 -23.94
CA LEU A 464 29.02 32.94 -25.14
C LEU A 464 30.10 34.02 -25.19
N GLU A 465 31.34 33.57 -25.36
CA GLU A 465 32.52 34.43 -25.44
C GLU A 465 33.36 34.05 -26.66
N VAL A 466 34.12 35.00 -27.18
CA VAL A 466 35.06 34.76 -28.28
C VAL A 466 36.41 34.35 -27.72
N SER A 467 36.87 33.15 -28.07
CA SER A 467 38.24 32.68 -27.88
C SER A 467 38.82 32.41 -29.26
N GLU A 468 39.48 33.40 -29.83
CA GLU A 468 39.82 33.41 -31.26
C GLU A 468 40.49 32.10 -31.73
N PRO A 469 40.02 31.49 -32.84
CA PRO A 469 38.96 31.94 -33.76
C PRO A 469 37.56 31.34 -33.48
N ILE A 470 37.31 30.81 -32.28
CA ILE A 470 36.07 30.05 -31.96
C ILE A 470 35.20 30.76 -30.92
N ILE A 471 33.90 30.44 -30.92
CA ILE A 471 32.97 30.80 -29.86
C ILE A 471 32.99 29.70 -28.79
N VAL A 472 33.20 30.08 -27.54
CA VAL A 472 33.26 29.15 -26.40
C VAL A 472 32.12 29.42 -25.42
N PHE A 473 31.72 28.36 -24.70
CA PHE A 473 30.76 28.43 -23.62
C PHE A 473 31.49 28.73 -22.31
N ASN A 474 31.03 29.75 -21.58
CA ASN A 474 31.54 30.11 -20.27
C ASN A 474 30.37 30.19 -19.25
N PRO A 475 30.26 29.25 -18.30
CA PRO A 475 31.13 28.09 -18.07
C PRO A 475 31.03 27.04 -19.19
N SER A 476 32.01 26.13 -19.27
CA SER A 476 31.95 25.00 -20.20
C SER A 476 30.87 23.99 -19.78
N PHE A 477 30.53 23.03 -20.66
CA PHE A 477 29.62 21.96 -20.28
C PHE A 477 30.20 21.04 -19.18
N ASP A 478 31.51 20.84 -19.12
CA ASP A 478 32.08 20.03 -18.06
C ASP A 478 31.97 20.76 -16.70
N ASP A 479 32.22 22.07 -16.70
CA ASP A 479 32.04 22.93 -15.51
C ASP A 479 30.56 22.99 -15.07
N CYS A 480 29.61 23.07 -16.01
CA CYS A 480 28.18 23.03 -15.71
C CYS A 480 27.78 21.70 -15.08
N TRP A 481 28.32 20.59 -15.59
CA TRP A 481 28.05 19.28 -15.00
C TRP A 481 28.66 19.16 -13.61
N GLU A 482 29.89 19.62 -13.42
CA GLU A 482 30.53 19.65 -12.11
C GLU A 482 29.69 20.46 -11.11
N LEU A 483 29.13 21.59 -11.50
CA LEU A 483 28.22 22.40 -10.68
C LEU A 483 26.97 21.60 -10.23
N ILE A 484 26.33 20.90 -11.17
CA ILE A 484 25.15 20.07 -10.89
C ILE A 484 25.53 18.89 -10.00
N HIS A 485 26.59 18.15 -10.34
CA HIS A 485 27.10 17.01 -9.57
C HIS A 485 27.47 17.41 -8.14
N ASN A 486 28.13 18.55 -7.96
CA ASN A 486 28.50 19.08 -6.65
C ASN A 486 27.27 19.40 -5.77
N SER A 487 26.09 19.60 -6.36
CA SER A 487 24.84 19.78 -5.60
C SER A 487 24.46 18.50 -4.84
N PHE A 488 24.62 17.32 -5.46
CA PHE A 488 24.40 16.02 -4.80
C PHE A 488 25.41 15.81 -3.67
N LEU A 489 26.68 16.13 -3.93
CA LEU A 489 27.74 16.02 -2.94
C LEU A 489 27.54 16.96 -1.75
N GLU A 490 27.06 18.18 -1.99
CA GLU A 490 26.83 19.17 -0.92
C GLU A 490 25.69 18.72 0.02
N ILE A 491 24.63 18.09 -0.50
CA ILE A 491 23.58 17.46 0.32
C ILE A 491 24.19 16.40 1.24
N ILE A 492 24.96 15.47 0.67
CA ILE A 492 25.54 14.35 1.43
C ILE A 492 26.53 14.89 2.48
N LYS A 493 27.41 15.81 2.09
CA LYS A 493 28.38 16.46 2.97
C LYS A 493 27.72 17.13 4.18
N ASN A 494 26.63 17.88 3.97
CA ASN A 494 25.92 18.56 5.07
C ASN A 494 25.08 17.62 5.95
N SER A 495 24.88 16.38 5.53
CA SER A 495 24.25 15.34 6.35
C SER A 495 25.24 14.55 7.21
N ARG A 496 26.55 14.67 6.98
CA ARG A 496 27.59 14.01 7.77
C ARG A 496 27.81 14.74 9.10
N GLU A 497 28.41 14.02 10.05
CA GLU A 497 28.81 14.56 11.37
C GLU A 497 27.63 15.11 12.20
N ILE A 498 26.41 14.64 11.94
CA ILE A 498 25.27 14.91 12.82
C ILE A 498 25.40 14.00 14.05
N PRO A 499 25.47 14.56 15.27
CA PRO A 499 25.76 13.76 16.44
C PRO A 499 24.54 12.97 16.91
N LYS A 500 24.77 11.81 17.53
CA LYS A 500 23.74 11.05 18.25
C LYS A 500 23.24 11.85 19.45
N VAL A 501 21.99 11.61 19.84
CA VAL A 501 21.37 12.28 21.00
C VAL A 501 22.16 12.09 22.30
N GLU A 502 22.85 10.95 22.45
CA GLU A 502 23.75 10.63 23.57
C GLU A 502 24.82 11.70 23.81
N SER A 503 25.35 12.31 22.75
CA SER A 503 26.40 13.34 22.85
C SER A 503 25.93 14.60 23.59
N VAL A 504 24.62 14.87 23.56
CA VAL A 504 23.98 16.00 24.24
C VAL A 504 23.53 15.59 25.64
N LEU A 505 23.05 14.35 25.80
CA LEU A 505 22.59 13.82 27.08
C LEU A 505 23.72 13.54 28.07
N PHE A 506 24.88 13.11 27.56
CA PHE A 506 26.03 12.68 28.35
C PHE A 506 27.28 13.45 27.90
N PRO A 507 27.52 14.65 28.46
CA PRO A 507 28.70 15.46 28.13
C PRO A 507 30.04 14.73 28.37
N GLU A 508 30.05 13.70 29.22
CA GLU A 508 31.19 12.84 29.51
C GLU A 508 31.61 11.98 28.32
N LEU A 509 30.69 11.73 27.37
CA LEU A 509 30.96 10.99 26.14
C LEU A 509 31.50 11.87 25.01
N LYS A 510 31.83 13.14 25.30
CA LYS A 510 32.50 14.02 24.32
C LYS A 510 33.86 13.43 23.93
N GLY A 511 34.07 13.24 22.63
CA GLY A 511 35.30 12.68 22.05
C GLY A 511 35.17 11.23 21.58
N TYR A 512 34.07 10.54 21.89
CA TYR A 512 33.72 9.27 21.26
C TYR A 512 33.04 9.51 19.90
N ASP A 513 33.18 8.55 18.98
CA ASP A 513 32.54 8.59 17.66
C ASP A 513 31.03 8.30 17.76
N LEU A 514 30.28 9.32 18.17
CA LEU A 514 28.84 9.29 18.35
C LEU A 514 28.14 10.04 17.22
N ILE A 515 28.36 9.61 15.98
CA ILE A 515 27.77 10.20 14.78
C ILE A 515 26.62 9.32 14.27
N LEU A 516 25.55 9.95 13.78
CA LEU A 516 24.45 9.25 13.11
C LEU A 516 24.87 8.77 11.72
N GLY A 517 24.44 7.57 11.37
CA GLY A 517 24.62 7.04 10.02
C GLY A 517 23.78 7.82 9.02
N THR A 518 24.40 8.28 7.94
CA THR A 518 23.74 8.96 6.82
C THR A 518 24.05 8.24 5.49
N VAL A 519 23.55 8.78 4.38
CA VAL A 519 23.84 8.27 3.02
C VAL A 519 25.29 8.60 2.65
N ASN A 520 26.00 7.63 2.09
CA ASN A 520 27.37 7.79 1.60
C ASN A 520 27.42 7.98 0.08
N THR A 521 28.50 8.59 -0.39
CA THR A 521 28.74 8.90 -1.81
C THR A 521 28.94 7.66 -2.66
N GLU A 522 29.37 6.55 -2.05
CA GLU A 522 29.67 5.28 -2.72
C GLU A 522 28.45 4.36 -2.80
N GLU A 523 27.29 4.76 -2.25
CA GLU A 523 26.07 3.96 -2.33
C GLU A 523 25.51 3.95 -3.75
N LYS A 524 25.11 2.77 -4.24
CA LYS A 524 24.50 2.60 -5.57
C LYS A 524 23.30 3.53 -5.81
N LEU A 525 22.51 3.78 -4.76
CA LEU A 525 21.39 4.71 -4.84
C LEU A 525 21.81 6.11 -5.31
N VAL A 526 22.97 6.60 -4.86
CA VAL A 526 23.48 7.92 -5.24
C VAL A 526 23.97 7.92 -6.68
N SER A 527 24.68 6.88 -7.10
CA SER A 527 25.08 6.75 -8.51
C SER A 527 23.87 6.70 -9.43
N ASP A 528 22.83 5.94 -9.07
CA ASP A 528 21.61 5.84 -9.87
C ASP A 528 20.92 7.21 -10.04
N PHE A 529 20.88 8.06 -8.99
CA PHE A 529 20.34 9.43 -9.08
C PHE A 529 21.20 10.38 -9.93
N VAL A 530 22.51 10.28 -9.81
CA VAL A 530 23.45 11.09 -10.60
C VAL A 530 23.37 10.70 -12.08
N ASP A 531 23.38 9.40 -12.39
CA ASP A 531 23.27 8.87 -13.75
C ASP A 531 21.96 9.30 -14.41
N GLN A 532 20.84 9.18 -13.67
CA GLN A 532 19.53 9.64 -14.13
C GLN A 532 19.51 11.14 -14.47
N THR A 533 20.21 11.96 -13.68
CA THR A 533 20.33 13.41 -13.94
C THR A 533 21.26 13.69 -15.12
N PHE A 534 22.32 12.89 -15.27
CA PHE A 534 23.28 13.01 -16.37
C PHE A 534 22.65 12.72 -17.74
N GLU A 535 21.76 11.74 -17.83
CA GLU A 535 21.01 11.47 -19.07
C GLU A 535 20.18 12.68 -19.52
N VAL A 536 19.52 13.36 -18.59
CA VAL A 536 18.77 14.59 -18.88
C VAL A 536 19.72 15.71 -19.30
N TYR A 537 20.83 15.86 -18.57
CA TYR A 537 21.85 16.86 -18.87
C TYR A 537 22.41 16.71 -20.30
N GLN A 538 22.74 15.49 -20.72
CA GLN A 538 23.25 15.21 -22.08
C GLN A 538 22.28 15.64 -23.18
N LYS A 539 20.99 15.35 -23.02
CA LYS A 539 19.94 15.78 -23.98
C LYS A 539 19.79 17.30 -24.07
N ASN A 540 20.21 18.03 -23.03
CA ASN A 540 20.15 19.49 -22.98
C ASN A 540 21.45 20.16 -23.47
N GLN A 541 22.45 19.42 -23.95
CA GLN A 541 23.65 20.02 -24.56
C GLN A 541 23.47 20.34 -26.05
N VAL A 542 22.50 19.68 -26.71
CA VAL A 542 22.38 19.70 -28.17
C VAL A 542 21.94 21.06 -28.68
N GLY A 543 20.92 21.66 -28.07
CA GLY A 543 20.37 22.96 -28.43
C GLY A 543 21.42 24.08 -28.43
N PRO A 544 22.17 24.28 -27.32
CA PRO A 544 23.23 25.29 -27.28
C PRO A 544 24.28 25.15 -28.38
N ARG A 545 24.68 23.92 -28.69
CA ARG A 545 25.65 23.64 -29.77
C ARG A 545 25.04 23.93 -31.14
N LYS A 546 23.79 23.55 -31.38
CA LYS A 546 23.06 23.89 -32.61
C LYS A 546 22.91 25.39 -32.79
N TYR A 547 22.64 26.14 -31.71
CA TYR A 547 22.45 27.59 -31.79
C TYR A 547 23.69 28.34 -32.30
N LEU A 548 24.90 27.78 -32.12
CA LEU A 548 26.12 28.35 -32.70
C LEU A 548 26.07 28.45 -34.23
N ASN A 549 25.25 27.63 -34.92
CA ASN A 549 25.08 27.70 -36.37
C ASN A 549 24.53 29.07 -36.84
N VAL A 550 23.79 29.78 -35.97
CA VAL A 550 23.30 31.15 -36.26
C VAL A 550 24.46 32.13 -36.50
N TYR A 551 25.63 31.87 -35.92
CA TYR A 551 26.81 32.71 -36.01
C TYR A 551 27.77 32.35 -37.16
N GLN A 552 27.64 31.18 -37.80
CA GLN A 552 28.52 30.72 -38.89
C GLN A 552 28.63 31.74 -40.04
N LYS A 553 27.55 32.49 -40.31
CA LYS A 553 27.54 33.55 -41.32
C LYS A 553 28.51 34.72 -41.03
N TYR A 554 29.11 34.76 -39.84
CA TYR A 554 30.04 35.79 -39.39
C TYR A 554 31.42 35.22 -39.03
N ASP A 555 31.73 33.98 -39.41
CA ASP A 555 33.02 33.33 -39.11
C ASP A 555 34.21 34.15 -39.63
N ASP A 556 34.02 34.91 -40.70
CA ASP A 556 35.05 35.79 -41.26
C ASP A 556 35.48 36.94 -40.32
N LEU A 557 34.63 37.30 -39.35
CA LEU A 557 34.97 38.24 -38.28
C LEU A 557 35.76 37.58 -37.14
N LEU A 558 35.69 36.25 -37.01
CA LEU A 558 36.34 35.49 -35.94
C LEU A 558 37.74 34.99 -36.37
N ASP A 559 37.90 34.58 -37.63
CA ASP A 559 39.13 33.98 -38.16
C ASP A 559 40.12 34.99 -38.77
N ASN A 560 39.87 36.29 -38.59
CA ASN A 560 40.62 37.42 -39.19
C ASN A 560 40.58 37.50 -40.74
N MET A 561 39.79 36.68 -41.44
CA MET A 561 39.68 36.74 -42.90
C MET A 561 39.06 38.06 -43.37
N ALA A 562 38.11 38.63 -42.62
CA ALA A 562 37.54 39.94 -42.94
C ALA A 562 38.61 41.05 -42.91
N GLU A 563 39.52 41.01 -41.94
CA GLU A 563 40.62 41.97 -41.79
C GLU A 563 41.66 41.82 -42.93
N GLN A 564 41.95 40.58 -43.33
CA GLN A 564 42.81 40.30 -44.49
C GLN A 564 42.17 40.77 -45.79
N ASN A 565 40.86 40.54 -45.97
CA ASN A 565 40.11 41.00 -47.13
C ASN A 565 40.08 42.53 -47.24
N ILE A 566 39.92 43.26 -46.13
CA ILE A 566 40.06 44.72 -46.13
C ILE A 566 41.49 45.14 -46.46
N THR A 567 42.50 44.45 -45.92
CA THR A 567 43.90 44.75 -46.23
C THR A 567 44.23 44.54 -47.71
N ALA A 568 43.65 43.52 -48.34
CA ALA A 568 43.79 43.28 -49.78
C ALA A 568 43.11 44.38 -50.60
N PHE A 569 41.87 44.74 -50.24
CA PHE A 569 41.13 45.84 -50.87
C PHE A 569 41.90 47.18 -50.79
N LEU A 570 42.48 47.50 -49.63
CA LEU A 570 43.24 48.75 -49.45
C LEU A 570 44.55 48.81 -50.26
N LYS A 571 45.06 47.68 -50.77
CA LYS A 571 46.27 47.65 -51.64
C LYS A 571 45.93 47.89 -53.11
N GLU A 572 44.68 47.69 -53.50
CA GLU A 572 44.20 47.90 -54.86
C GLU A 572 43.73 49.34 -55.05
N ASN A 573 43.65 49.80 -56.32
CA ASN A 573 43.12 51.12 -56.65
C ASN A 573 41.60 51.01 -56.87
N HIS A 574 40.82 51.65 -56.02
CA HIS A 574 39.35 51.63 -56.06
C HIS A 574 38.76 53.04 -56.16
N GLU A 575 37.55 53.14 -56.72
CA GLU A 575 36.79 54.38 -56.75
C GLU A 575 36.07 54.64 -55.42
N ILE A 576 35.69 55.90 -55.16
CA ILE A 576 34.99 56.26 -53.91
C ILE A 576 33.67 55.50 -53.76
N GLU A 577 32.99 55.19 -54.87
CA GLU A 577 31.75 54.41 -54.89
C GLU A 577 31.94 52.98 -54.37
N ASP A 578 33.10 52.36 -54.62
CA ASP A 578 33.45 51.03 -54.11
C ASP A 578 33.59 51.06 -52.58
N PHE A 579 34.24 52.10 -52.03
CA PHE A 579 34.35 52.31 -50.59
C PHE A 579 32.98 52.48 -49.93
N VAL A 580 32.09 53.29 -50.54
CA VAL A 580 30.72 53.50 -50.04
C VAL A 580 29.96 52.17 -50.01
N THR A 581 30.06 51.37 -51.07
CA THR A 581 29.41 50.05 -51.15
C THR A 581 29.94 49.09 -50.08
N ARG A 582 31.26 49.03 -49.90
CA ARG A 582 31.89 48.16 -48.89
C ARG A 582 31.53 48.59 -47.47
N ILE A 583 31.61 49.88 -47.15
CA ILE A 583 31.18 50.45 -45.87
C ILE A 583 29.70 50.16 -45.61
N GLY A 584 28.85 50.30 -46.62
CA GLY A 584 27.43 49.95 -46.56
C GLY A 584 27.21 48.49 -46.19
N SER A 585 27.95 47.56 -46.81
CA SER A 585 27.86 46.13 -46.51
C SER A 585 28.27 45.79 -45.07
N ILE A 586 29.35 46.39 -44.55
CA ILE A 586 29.82 46.20 -43.17
C ILE A 586 28.81 46.77 -42.17
N LYS A 587 28.26 47.97 -42.45
CA LYS A 587 27.22 48.59 -41.62
C LYS A 587 25.96 47.73 -41.56
N LYS A 588 25.54 47.15 -42.69
CA LYS A 588 24.40 46.24 -42.74
C LYS A 588 24.65 45.02 -41.86
N ARG A 589 25.80 44.36 -41.99
CA ARG A 589 26.18 43.20 -41.18
C ARG A 589 26.22 43.52 -39.68
N ARG A 590 26.81 44.66 -39.29
CA ARG A 590 26.81 45.12 -37.89
C ARG A 590 25.39 45.28 -37.36
N ASN A 591 24.49 45.89 -38.13
CA ASN A 591 23.10 46.07 -37.71
C ASN A 591 22.36 44.74 -37.56
N GLU A 592 22.63 43.76 -38.45
CA GLU A 592 22.09 42.41 -38.33
C GLU A 592 22.56 41.74 -37.02
N ILE A 593 23.85 41.83 -36.68
CA ILE A 593 24.41 41.31 -35.41
C ILE A 593 23.77 42.00 -34.21
N ALA A 594 23.66 43.33 -34.23
CA ALA A 594 23.07 44.11 -33.15
C ALA A 594 21.57 43.82 -32.92
N SER A 595 20.89 43.25 -33.92
CA SER A 595 19.47 42.85 -33.82
C SER A 595 19.24 41.42 -33.34
N MET A 596 20.30 40.64 -33.09
CA MET A 596 20.19 39.27 -32.61
C MET A 596 19.76 39.21 -31.14
N HIS A 597 19.24 38.06 -30.72
CA HIS A 597 18.85 37.81 -29.34
C HIS A 597 20.01 38.10 -28.39
N ILE A 598 19.69 38.66 -27.22
CA ILE A 598 20.63 38.90 -26.11
C ILE A 598 20.65 37.67 -25.18
N THR A 599 19.48 37.07 -24.98
CA THR A 599 19.28 35.87 -24.18
C THR A 599 18.52 34.83 -25.01
N VAL A 600 18.92 33.56 -24.91
CA VAL A 600 18.35 32.46 -25.71
C VAL A 600 17.92 31.32 -24.79
N PRO A 601 16.62 31.17 -24.49
CA PRO A 601 16.12 30.07 -23.66
C PRO A 601 16.18 28.72 -24.40
N LEU A 602 16.79 27.71 -23.77
CA LEU A 602 17.01 26.37 -24.32
C LEU A 602 16.77 25.27 -23.25
N ALA A 603 15.51 25.12 -22.86
CA ALA A 603 15.04 24.21 -21.80
C ALA A 603 15.83 24.37 -20.49
N MET A 604 16.82 23.52 -20.20
CA MET A 604 17.63 23.60 -18.97
C MET A 604 18.55 24.82 -18.93
N PHE A 605 19.07 25.27 -20.08
CA PHE A 605 20.05 26.36 -20.16
C PHE A 605 19.45 27.61 -20.77
N CYS A 606 19.98 28.77 -20.38
CA CYS A 606 19.80 30.02 -21.10
C CYS A 606 21.16 30.51 -21.58
N LEU A 607 21.29 30.85 -22.87
CA LEU A 607 22.52 31.46 -23.37
C LEU A 607 22.46 32.97 -23.22
N ASP A 608 23.51 33.55 -22.63
CA ASP A 608 23.76 34.98 -22.67
C ASP A 608 24.75 35.28 -23.80
N THR A 609 24.26 35.92 -24.84
CA THR A 609 25.01 36.25 -26.05
C THR A 609 25.34 37.73 -26.13
N MET A 610 25.09 38.51 -25.06
CA MET A 610 25.29 39.95 -25.03
C MET A 610 26.75 40.32 -25.37
N THR A 611 27.69 39.70 -24.67
CA THR A 611 29.13 39.98 -24.83
C THR A 611 29.62 39.58 -26.21
N LEU A 612 29.22 38.40 -26.70
CA LEU A 612 29.54 37.92 -28.05
C LEU A 612 29.03 38.88 -29.13
N ASN A 613 27.75 39.29 -29.05
CA ASN A 613 27.15 40.18 -30.03
C ASN A 613 27.83 41.56 -30.03
N TYR A 614 28.21 42.05 -28.85
CA TYR A 614 28.94 43.30 -28.70
C TYR A 614 30.33 43.21 -29.34
N ASP A 615 31.11 42.16 -29.04
CA ASP A 615 32.46 41.95 -29.61
C ASP A 615 32.42 41.87 -31.14
N LEU A 616 31.50 41.07 -31.70
CA LEU A 616 31.32 40.98 -33.15
C LEU A 616 30.91 42.33 -33.79
N CYS A 617 30.06 43.11 -33.10
CA CYS A 617 29.71 44.46 -33.55
C CYS A 617 30.92 45.41 -33.52
N GLU A 618 31.78 45.31 -32.52
CA GLU A 618 32.99 46.11 -32.39
C GLU A 618 34.01 45.76 -33.49
N ARG A 619 34.22 44.46 -33.76
CA ARG A 619 35.06 43.99 -34.88
C ARG A 619 34.59 44.55 -36.22
N ALA A 620 33.28 44.46 -36.50
CA ALA A 620 32.69 45.05 -37.70
C ALA A 620 32.85 46.58 -37.75
N GLN A 621 32.78 47.25 -36.59
CA GLN A 621 32.98 48.69 -36.50
C GLN A 621 34.44 49.08 -36.78
N ASN A 622 35.41 48.34 -36.26
CA ASN A 622 36.84 48.56 -36.50
C ASN A 622 37.20 48.42 -37.98
N LEU A 623 36.65 47.40 -38.66
CA LEU A 623 36.79 47.20 -40.12
C LEU A 623 36.30 48.43 -40.91
N LYS A 624 35.14 48.97 -40.53
CA LYS A 624 34.55 50.17 -41.14
C LYS A 624 35.42 51.41 -40.90
N ASP A 625 35.89 51.60 -39.68
CA ASP A 625 36.68 52.78 -39.30
C ASP A 625 38.05 52.77 -39.99
N ARG A 626 38.63 51.59 -40.23
CA ARG A 626 39.87 51.42 -41.00
C ARG A 626 39.73 51.85 -42.46
N LEU A 627 38.60 51.54 -43.12
CA LEU A 627 38.30 52.02 -44.48
C LEU A 627 38.14 53.55 -44.53
N ILE A 628 37.41 54.12 -43.55
CA ILE A 628 37.20 55.56 -43.45
C ILE A 628 38.53 56.28 -43.24
N GLN A 629 39.34 55.80 -42.30
CA GLN A 629 40.63 56.40 -41.98
C GLN A 629 41.57 56.41 -43.20
N PHE A 630 41.63 55.32 -43.96
CA PHE A 630 42.41 55.27 -45.19
C PHE A 630 42.00 56.36 -46.19
N GLN A 631 40.69 56.51 -46.46
CA GLN A 631 40.23 57.55 -47.39
C GLN A 631 40.48 58.97 -46.86
N VAL A 632 40.35 59.17 -45.54
CA VAL A 632 40.70 60.44 -44.89
C VAL A 632 42.17 60.77 -45.09
N ASP A 633 43.07 59.79 -44.94
CA ASP A 633 44.50 59.97 -45.11
C ASP A 633 44.88 60.21 -46.58
N VAL A 634 44.25 59.50 -47.53
CA VAL A 634 44.40 59.77 -48.96
C VAL A 634 43.95 61.19 -49.30
N ASN A 635 42.76 61.61 -48.84
CA ASN A 635 42.26 62.96 -49.07
C ASN A 635 43.16 64.02 -48.44
N ARG A 636 43.65 63.78 -47.22
CA ARG A 636 44.58 64.69 -46.53
C ARG A 636 45.88 64.83 -47.32
N ASN A 637 46.46 63.74 -47.80
CA ASN A 637 47.69 63.75 -48.60
C ASN A 637 47.49 64.45 -49.96
N THR A 638 46.39 64.19 -50.64
CA THR A 638 46.05 64.84 -51.92
C THR A 638 45.81 66.34 -51.74
N ASN A 639 45.05 66.75 -50.71
CA ASN A 639 44.86 68.17 -50.39
C ASN A 639 46.17 68.86 -50.03
N THR A 640 47.01 68.22 -49.22
CA THR A 640 48.34 68.73 -48.86
C THR A 640 49.20 68.94 -50.12
N ARG A 641 49.19 67.98 -51.06
CA ARG A 641 49.89 68.07 -52.34
C ARG A 641 49.36 69.20 -53.22
N TYR A 642 48.04 69.39 -53.32
CA TYR A 642 47.45 70.52 -54.05
C TYR A 642 47.78 71.86 -53.41
N CYS A 643 47.79 71.97 -52.09
CA CYS A 643 48.22 73.18 -51.38
C CYS A 643 49.70 73.50 -51.67
N TYR A 644 50.58 72.51 -51.64
CA TYR A 644 51.99 72.70 -52.00
C TYR A 644 52.18 73.10 -53.47
N CYS A 645 51.45 72.46 -54.41
CA CYS A 645 51.47 72.85 -55.83
C CYS A 645 50.90 74.25 -56.06
N GLY A 646 49.84 74.63 -55.35
CA GLY A 646 49.25 75.96 -55.40
C GLY A 646 50.18 77.04 -54.85
N GLN A 647 50.89 76.77 -53.74
CA GLN A 647 51.93 77.65 -53.22
C GLN A 647 53.11 77.78 -54.18
N ARG A 648 53.52 76.68 -54.83
CA ARG A 648 54.62 76.70 -55.82
C ARG A 648 54.24 77.48 -57.07
N ASN A 649 53.01 77.30 -57.58
CA ASN A 649 52.49 78.06 -58.71
C ASN A 649 52.30 79.54 -58.36
N SER A 650 51.78 79.86 -57.17
CA SER A 650 51.75 81.24 -56.68
C SER A 650 53.15 81.84 -56.63
N ASN A 651 54.13 81.17 -56.01
CA ASN A 651 55.50 81.68 -55.93
C ASN A 651 56.16 81.87 -57.30
N ASN A 652 55.89 80.99 -58.27
CA ASN A 652 56.37 81.16 -59.64
C ASN A 652 55.70 82.37 -60.33
N ILE A 653 54.40 82.57 -60.15
CA ILE A 653 53.67 83.75 -60.68
C ILE A 653 54.15 85.06 -60.00
N TRP A 654 54.45 85.02 -58.70
CA TRP A 654 55.05 86.16 -57.98
C TRP A 654 56.45 86.47 -58.51
N HIS A 655 57.29 85.47 -58.75
CA HIS A 655 58.61 85.65 -59.36
C HIS A 655 58.55 86.16 -60.81
N GLU A 656 57.59 85.70 -61.63
CA GLU A 656 57.38 86.23 -62.98
C GLU A 656 56.90 87.70 -62.95
N ARG A 657 56.02 88.08 -62.02
CA ARG A 657 55.61 89.48 -61.83
C ARG A 657 56.73 90.38 -61.30
N GLU A 658 57.60 89.87 -60.42
CA GLU A 658 58.79 90.61 -59.96
C GLU A 658 59.80 90.81 -61.09
N ASN A 659 60.00 89.80 -61.95
CA ASN A 659 60.85 89.93 -63.14
C ASN A 659 60.24 90.87 -64.20
N GLU A 660 58.92 90.85 -64.43
CA GLU A 660 58.24 91.82 -65.30
C GLU A 660 58.29 93.25 -64.74
N ASN A 661 58.15 93.44 -63.42
CA ASN A 661 58.32 94.74 -62.79
C ASN A 661 59.78 95.22 -62.85
N MET A 662 60.78 94.35 -62.63
CA MET A 662 62.20 94.71 -62.84
C MET A 662 62.51 95.06 -64.30
N ALA A 663 61.92 94.36 -65.27
CA ALA A 663 62.08 94.69 -66.69
C ALA A 663 61.43 96.04 -67.07
N ARG A 664 60.35 96.45 -66.39
CA ARG A 664 59.75 97.79 -66.54
C ARG A 664 60.54 98.90 -65.85
N THR A 665 61.29 98.61 -64.78
CA THR A 665 62.16 99.61 -64.14
C THR A 665 63.43 99.89 -64.95
N PHE A 666 63.93 98.93 -65.72
CA PHE A 666 65.11 99.09 -66.59
C PHE A 666 64.84 99.81 -67.92
N THR A 667 63.59 100.13 -68.25
CA THR A 667 63.22 100.89 -69.47
C THR A 667 63.00 102.39 -69.22
N PHE A 668 63.20 102.88 -67.98
CA PHE A 668 63.13 104.30 -67.60
C PHE A 668 64.48 104.81 -67.06
N GLN A 669 65.58 104.51 -67.74
CA GLN A 669 66.86 105.19 -67.54
C GLN A 669 67.66 105.18 -68.84
N HIS A 670 67.21 105.99 -69.81
CA HIS A 670 68.07 106.56 -70.84
C HIS A 670 67.53 107.90 -71.32
#